data_AF-A0AAW0CIN4-F1
#
_entry.id   AF-A0AAW0CIN4-F1
#
_cell.length_a   1.000
_cell.length_b   1.000
_cell.length_c   1.000
_cell.angle_alpha   90.00
_cell.angle_beta   90.00
_cell.angle_gamma   90.00
#
_symmetry.space_group_name_H-M   'P 1'
#
loop_
_entity.id
_entity.type
_entity.pdbx_description
1 polymer ?
#
loop_
_entity_poly.entity_id
_entity_poly.type
_entity_poly.pdbx_seq_one_letter_code
_entity_poly.pdbx_strand_id
1 'polypeptide(L)'
;MYFKFPAIFSVVAVLFAGQAFGAAQIATDPVAACNPPNNGDHHGGSSCKFYSGPSDSSHVVSGTLMWSSYYDEDVSDPYDRKLEATMSAKVSQYTYKCHCRKTYASRSDATDALRRLGPPPSFPDISHPTATLEVPTALEILTHLYNELGYGRPEHTKTQVSMHIKRNWVLISPWVRFFLEHFAVVDFNDYPTTEEGQVYIEIAIDVLAGLLRFVNHCPGSTRHHENRRIGRMTPWVTPLLARLWLKLQNPGHRKWWETAVLMENFIMSDKHGIGIAFGHCLEDIYDQTGGTTDMVKISIMRIRKWGAYAYHQTLNGPYWGGFRALFVPLWISFHQIDTVYLRSLCQGGAGFMVHVFHAMASRPRTLSAFQETSIEFQAALGIVEICMNFIESSMSGPRWVAEVLDAGLIRAMFKALSNISEAYDRARAEDAQKKRMCYILMQVLKRIEHHLVYPSILQRFVSATKTVEETGLSQALNPKPEYFWPVWEQAKAKAKELRTLFVRYRAEKVFFCDNEMCPLKDTDYKRSTKPRYLRCSACTSAMYCSHRCGRQDWKRHQETCLKIAPLWKGGRPIPPSKMEIGFFQVVIRNHATNHAEEIRKELASVRISENDIRERPVVMYNMGSVEQPDLTFKIESYRNIISDTRLSVQDIAALESSDSLDRVMVCAFYPAGRCAHTAAWTTVMSIPNP
;
A
#
# COMPACT_ATOMS: atom_id res chain seq x y z
N MET A 1 9.78 -50.91 9.59
CA MET A 1 9.35 -49.51 9.36
C MET A 1 10.58 -48.62 9.34
N TYR A 2 11.07 -48.25 8.16
CA TYR A 2 12.17 -47.28 8.02
C TYR A 2 11.57 -45.91 7.66
N PHE A 3 11.49 -45.01 8.64
CA PHE A 3 11.06 -43.62 8.41
C PHE A 3 12.18 -42.83 7.72
N LYS A 4 11.85 -42.22 6.57
CA LYS A 4 12.77 -41.42 5.76
C LYS A 4 12.97 -40.02 6.38
N PHE A 5 14.04 -39.86 7.16
CA PHE A 5 14.56 -38.60 7.71
C PHE A 5 14.94 -37.46 6.72
N PRO A 6 15.24 -37.65 5.41
CA PRO A 6 15.78 -36.56 4.57
C PRO A 6 14.83 -35.39 4.28
N ALA A 7 13.51 -35.58 4.39
CA ALA A 7 12.54 -34.55 4.02
C ALA A 7 12.47 -33.39 5.03
N ILE A 8 12.76 -33.65 6.31
CA ILE A 8 12.70 -32.64 7.38
C ILE A 8 13.88 -31.65 7.24
N PHE A 9 15.08 -32.14 6.92
CA PHE A 9 16.25 -31.27 6.71
C PHE A 9 16.08 -30.29 5.54
N SER A 10 15.37 -30.68 4.48
CA SER A 10 15.13 -29.81 3.32
C SER A 10 14.14 -28.68 3.62
N VAL A 11 13.14 -28.93 4.47
CA VAL A 11 12.16 -27.89 4.90
C VAL A 11 12.82 -26.90 5.85
N VAL A 12 13.67 -27.40 6.76
CA VAL A 12 14.46 -26.58 7.69
C VAL A 12 15.45 -25.68 6.92
N ALA A 13 16.14 -26.20 5.90
CA ALA A 13 17.05 -25.41 5.07
C ALA A 13 16.36 -24.30 4.25
N VAL A 14 15.10 -24.50 3.81
CA VAL A 14 14.31 -23.48 3.11
C VAL A 14 13.86 -22.37 4.06
N LEU A 15 13.47 -22.71 5.29
CA LEU A 15 13.16 -21.75 6.36
C LEU A 15 14.38 -20.88 6.71
N PHE A 16 15.57 -21.48 6.84
CA PHE A 16 16.79 -20.74 7.15
C PHE A 16 17.31 -19.89 5.97
N ALA A 17 17.06 -20.28 4.72
CA ALA A 17 17.49 -19.49 3.56
C ALA A 17 16.70 -18.17 3.41
N GLY A 18 15.40 -18.15 3.77
CA GLY A 18 14.62 -16.91 3.83
C GLY A 18 15.09 -15.99 4.96
N GLN A 19 15.40 -16.58 6.13
CA GLN A 19 16.01 -15.86 7.24
C GLN A 19 17.42 -15.31 6.90
N ALA A 20 18.21 -16.03 6.09
CA ALA A 20 19.54 -15.60 5.69
C ALA A 20 19.53 -14.37 4.76
N PHE A 21 18.52 -14.23 3.89
CA PHE A 21 18.38 -13.01 3.07
C PHE A 21 17.93 -11.80 3.90
N GLY A 22 17.01 -12.02 4.86
CA GLY A 22 16.68 -11.01 5.86
C GLY A 22 17.92 -10.62 6.68
N ALA A 23 18.67 -11.60 7.18
CA ALA A 23 19.88 -11.38 7.96
C ALA A 23 20.97 -10.65 7.16
N ALA A 24 21.13 -10.92 5.86
CA ALA A 24 22.10 -10.23 5.01
C ALA A 24 21.71 -8.77 4.74
N GLN A 25 20.42 -8.47 4.54
CA GLN A 25 19.94 -7.10 4.45
C GLN A 25 20.08 -6.38 5.79
N ILE A 26 19.79 -7.07 6.88
CA ILE A 26 19.94 -6.52 8.22
C ILE A 26 21.42 -6.24 8.53
N ALA A 27 22.35 -7.13 8.13
CA ALA A 27 23.78 -6.97 8.38
C ALA A 27 24.46 -5.88 7.51
N THR A 28 23.78 -5.37 6.50
CA THR A 28 24.31 -4.36 5.56
C THR A 28 23.64 -3.00 5.65
N ASP A 29 22.45 -2.95 6.25
CA ASP A 29 21.78 -1.71 6.57
C ASP A 29 22.31 -1.17 7.91
N PRO A 30 22.90 0.04 7.95
CA PRO A 30 23.49 0.59 9.17
C PRO A 30 22.50 0.68 10.33
N VAL A 31 21.22 0.92 10.02
CA VAL A 31 20.16 1.08 11.01
C VAL A 31 19.73 -0.28 11.55
N ALA A 32 19.48 -1.27 10.69
CA ALA A 32 19.04 -2.60 11.11
C ALA A 32 20.16 -3.43 11.75
N ALA A 33 21.40 -3.27 11.29
CA ALA A 33 22.57 -3.97 11.84
C ALA A 33 22.85 -3.47 13.26
N CYS A 34 22.76 -2.16 13.46
CA CYS A 34 23.17 -1.54 14.71
C CYS A 34 22.06 -1.41 15.73
N ASN A 35 20.77 -1.46 15.37
CA ASN A 35 19.67 -1.33 16.33
C ASN A 35 19.05 -2.67 16.75
N PRO A 36 18.30 -2.72 17.88
CA PRO A 36 17.56 -3.90 18.30
C PRO A 36 16.63 -4.44 17.19
N PRO A 37 16.49 -5.77 17.06
CA PRO A 37 16.85 -6.78 18.06
C PRO A 37 18.31 -7.29 18.00
N ASN A 38 19.12 -6.91 17.01
CA ASN A 38 20.41 -7.59 16.78
C ASN A 38 21.54 -7.17 17.72
N ASN A 39 21.48 -5.94 18.24
CA ASN A 39 22.44 -5.37 19.19
C ASN A 39 21.73 -4.86 20.45
N GLY A 40 20.78 -5.64 20.97
CA GLY A 40 19.90 -5.26 22.09
C GLY A 40 20.62 -4.92 23.40
N ASP A 41 21.87 -5.36 23.57
CA ASP A 41 22.64 -5.16 24.81
C ASP A 41 23.50 -3.87 24.77
N HIS A 42 23.46 -3.11 23.67
CA HIS A 42 24.25 -1.89 23.51
C HIS A 42 23.41 -0.63 23.71
N HIS A 43 23.92 0.32 24.50
CA HIS A 43 23.29 1.62 24.73
C HIS A 43 23.50 2.56 23.54
N GLY A 44 22.62 3.53 23.35
CA GLY A 44 22.80 4.51 22.29
C GLY A 44 24.11 5.30 22.43
N GLY A 45 24.77 5.61 21.30
CA GLY A 45 26.13 6.13 21.26
C GLY A 45 27.22 5.05 21.19
N SER A 46 26.90 3.78 21.42
CA SER A 46 27.87 2.69 21.26
C SER A 46 28.32 2.55 19.81
N SER A 47 29.62 2.34 19.59
CA SER A 47 30.14 1.97 18.27
C SER A 47 29.64 0.58 17.89
N CYS A 48 29.08 0.44 16.69
CA CYS A 48 28.65 -0.80 16.09
C CYS A 48 29.47 -1.07 14.83
N LYS A 49 29.69 -2.34 14.49
CA LYS A 49 30.36 -2.75 13.25
C LYS A 49 29.40 -3.57 12.41
N PHE A 50 29.34 -3.27 11.11
CA PHE A 50 28.49 -4.00 10.17
C PHE A 50 29.20 -4.10 8.81
N TYR A 51 28.76 -5.01 7.95
CA TYR A 51 29.39 -5.21 6.65
C TYR A 51 28.87 -4.16 5.66
N SER A 52 29.75 -3.54 4.87
CA SER A 52 29.37 -2.64 3.76
C SER A 52 28.60 -3.33 2.63
N GLY A 53 28.55 -4.67 2.64
CA GLY A 53 27.92 -5.47 1.61
C GLY A 53 27.57 -6.87 2.10
N PRO A 54 26.71 -7.60 1.36
CA PRO A 54 26.12 -8.85 1.83
C PRO A 54 27.10 -10.04 1.79
N SER A 55 28.35 -9.83 1.40
CA SER A 55 29.42 -10.83 1.49
C SER A 55 30.17 -10.67 2.80
N ASP A 56 30.49 -11.80 3.43
CA ASP A 56 31.49 -11.98 4.47
C ASP A 56 32.88 -11.38 4.17
N SER A 57 33.21 -11.18 2.89
CA SER A 57 34.43 -10.50 2.44
C SER A 57 34.32 -8.98 2.30
N SER A 58 33.14 -8.40 2.55
CA SER A 58 32.93 -6.94 2.43
C SER A 58 33.66 -6.21 3.55
N HIS A 59 34.07 -4.95 3.29
CA HIS A 59 34.70 -4.12 4.34
C HIS A 59 33.73 -3.94 5.51
N VAL A 60 34.25 -4.10 6.73
CA VAL A 60 33.53 -3.78 7.96
C VAL A 60 33.54 -2.27 8.15
N VAL A 61 32.36 -1.68 8.28
CA VAL A 61 32.16 -0.24 8.49
C VAL A 61 31.76 -0.03 9.95
N SER A 62 32.34 0.99 10.58
CA SER A 62 31.92 1.43 11.90
C SER A 62 30.72 2.36 11.76
N GLY A 63 29.63 2.04 12.46
CA GLY A 63 28.50 2.93 12.70
C GLY A 63 28.42 3.27 14.19
N THR A 64 27.52 4.18 14.51
CA THR A 64 27.17 4.49 15.91
C THR A 64 25.70 4.13 16.09
N LEU A 65 25.38 3.44 17.18
CA LEU A 65 23.99 3.20 17.57
C LEU A 65 23.30 4.55 17.76
N MET A 66 22.38 4.89 16.85
CA MET A 66 21.57 6.12 16.93
C MET A 66 20.39 6.00 17.90
N TRP A 67 20.29 4.89 18.63
CA TRP A 67 19.18 4.58 19.53
C TRP A 67 18.93 5.69 20.57
N SER A 68 20.02 6.30 21.10
CA SER A 68 19.96 7.29 22.19
C SER A 68 19.32 8.64 21.84
N SER A 69 19.33 9.09 20.59
CA SER A 69 18.82 10.44 20.29
C SER A 69 17.39 10.47 19.73
N TYR A 70 16.87 9.33 19.27
CA TYR A 70 15.55 9.28 18.60
C TYR A 70 14.54 8.36 19.27
N TYR A 71 14.97 7.45 20.14
CA TYR A 71 14.12 6.42 20.75
C TYR A 71 14.34 6.20 22.25
N ASP A 72 15.41 6.72 22.83
CA ASP A 72 15.80 6.53 24.24
C ASP A 72 15.55 7.79 25.09
N GLU A 73 14.43 8.46 24.84
CA GLU A 73 13.71 9.07 25.96
C GLU A 73 13.03 7.91 26.70
N ASP A 74 13.60 7.52 27.85
CA ASP A 74 13.12 6.56 28.84
C ASP A 74 11.76 5.87 28.60
N VAL A 75 11.76 4.53 28.73
CA VAL A 75 10.54 3.69 28.84
C VAL A 75 9.80 3.90 30.17
N SER A 76 10.34 4.68 31.11
CA SER A 76 9.50 5.52 31.97
C SER A 76 9.10 6.75 31.16
N ASP A 77 7.99 6.62 30.44
CA ASP A 77 7.49 7.60 29.48
C ASP A 77 7.65 9.03 30.04
N PRO A 78 8.39 9.94 29.38
CA PRO A 78 8.35 11.36 29.72
C PRO A 78 6.92 11.92 29.64
N TYR A 79 5.91 11.14 29.18
CA TYR A 79 4.51 11.38 29.46
C TYR A 79 4.25 11.67 30.92
N ASP A 80 4.78 10.99 31.93
CA ASP A 80 4.25 11.20 33.29
C ASP A 80 4.60 12.59 33.85
N ARG A 81 5.76 13.17 33.47
CA ARG A 81 6.05 14.60 33.73
C ARG A 81 5.41 15.54 32.69
N LYS A 82 5.26 15.12 31.43
CA LYS A 82 4.44 15.83 30.43
C LYS A 82 2.94 15.73 30.72
N LEU A 83 2.47 14.87 31.65
CA LEU A 83 1.07 14.60 31.91
C LEU A 83 0.49 15.77 32.71
N GLU A 84 1.26 16.29 33.67
CA GLU A 84 0.94 17.51 34.41
C GLU A 84 0.93 18.74 33.49
N ALA A 85 1.95 18.94 32.66
CA ALA A 85 1.95 19.97 31.62
C ALA A 85 0.79 19.75 30.62
N THR A 86 0.44 18.48 30.36
CA THR A 86 -0.65 18.10 29.46
C THR A 86 -2.00 18.43 30.08
N MET A 87 -2.16 18.20 31.37
CA MET A 87 -3.37 18.54 32.13
C MET A 87 -3.50 20.06 32.23
N SER A 88 -2.42 20.79 32.53
CA SER A 88 -2.39 22.26 32.53
C SER A 88 -2.80 22.84 31.16
N ALA A 89 -2.19 22.35 30.07
CA ALA A 89 -2.55 22.79 28.72
C ALA A 89 -3.97 22.37 28.29
N LYS A 90 -4.47 21.20 28.73
CA LYS A 90 -5.87 20.79 28.47
C LYS A 90 -6.86 21.68 29.23
N VAL A 91 -6.55 22.02 30.47
CA VAL A 91 -7.33 22.97 31.28
C VAL A 91 -7.30 24.34 30.62
N SER A 92 -6.15 24.80 30.15
CA SER A 92 -5.99 26.05 29.40
C SER A 92 -6.84 26.05 28.12
N GLN A 93 -6.81 24.98 27.31
CA GLN A 93 -7.57 24.90 26.07
C GLN A 93 -9.09 24.84 26.31
N TYR A 94 -9.55 24.07 27.29
CA TYR A 94 -10.97 23.99 27.65
C TYR A 94 -11.45 25.35 28.19
N THR A 95 -10.65 26.00 29.03
CA THR A 95 -10.93 27.33 29.56
C THR A 95 -11.01 28.35 28.43
N TYR A 96 -10.09 28.31 27.48
CA TYR A 96 -10.10 29.16 26.29
C TYR A 96 -11.36 28.95 25.45
N LYS A 97 -11.74 27.70 25.16
CA LYS A 97 -12.97 27.39 24.42
C LYS A 97 -14.22 27.87 25.18
N CYS A 98 -14.26 27.73 26.50
CA CYS A 98 -15.35 28.20 27.34
C CYS A 98 -15.42 29.74 27.37
N HIS A 99 -14.27 30.41 27.39
CA HIS A 99 -14.17 31.86 27.30
C HIS A 99 -14.75 32.35 25.97
N CYS A 100 -14.27 31.82 24.83
CA CYS A 100 -14.74 32.18 23.49
C CYS A 100 -16.26 32.00 23.30
N ARG A 101 -16.88 31.02 23.99
CA ARG A 101 -18.34 30.81 23.96
C ARG A 101 -19.11 31.93 24.65
N LYS A 102 -18.52 32.58 25.65
CA LYS A 102 -19.13 33.68 26.41
C LYS A 102 -18.81 35.06 25.81
N THR A 103 -17.70 35.19 25.09
CA THR A 103 -17.25 36.46 24.51
C THR A 103 -18.22 37.02 23.47
N TYR A 104 -18.81 36.15 22.63
CA TYR A 104 -19.71 36.56 21.55
C TYR A 104 -21.14 36.11 21.84
N ALA A 105 -22.09 37.05 21.75
CA ALA A 105 -23.50 36.77 22.04
C ALA A 105 -24.18 35.99 20.91
N SER A 106 -23.67 36.09 19.68
CA SER A 106 -24.22 35.40 18.51
C SER A 106 -23.17 35.18 17.41
N ARG A 107 -23.52 34.35 16.43
CA ARG A 107 -22.69 34.10 15.22
C ARG A 107 -22.50 35.36 14.39
N SER A 108 -23.54 36.18 14.29
CA SER A 108 -23.46 37.47 13.58
C SER A 108 -22.53 38.43 14.31
N ASP A 109 -22.63 38.52 15.63
CA ASP A 109 -21.72 39.34 16.46
C ASP A 109 -20.26 38.92 16.27
N ALA A 110 -19.97 37.60 16.29
CA ALA A 110 -18.64 37.07 16.02
C ALA A 110 -18.12 37.43 14.62
N THR A 111 -18.95 37.31 13.57
CA THR A 111 -18.54 37.66 12.20
C THR A 111 -18.45 39.17 11.96
N ASP A 112 -19.26 39.98 12.63
CA ASP A 112 -19.16 41.43 12.62
C ASP A 112 -17.87 41.89 13.32
N ALA A 113 -17.50 41.23 14.42
CA ALA A 113 -16.20 41.44 15.07
C ALA A 113 -15.04 41.09 14.12
N LEU A 114 -15.11 39.97 13.40
CA LEU A 114 -14.08 39.58 12.43
C LEU A 114 -13.95 40.60 11.30
N ARG A 115 -15.08 41.18 10.86
CA ARG A 115 -15.09 42.23 9.84
C ARG A 115 -14.40 43.50 10.32
N ARG A 116 -14.56 43.86 11.59
CA ARG A 116 -13.91 45.02 12.21
C ARG A 116 -12.39 44.84 12.32
N LEU A 117 -11.90 43.62 12.50
CA LEU A 117 -10.46 43.33 12.51
C LEU A 117 -9.79 43.57 11.16
N GLY A 118 -10.53 43.46 10.05
CA GLY A 118 -9.97 43.62 8.71
C GLY A 118 -9.14 42.41 8.25
N PRO A 119 -8.18 42.61 7.32
CA PRO A 119 -7.33 41.53 6.82
C PRO A 119 -6.29 41.08 7.86
N PRO A 120 -5.82 39.82 7.81
CA PRO A 120 -4.77 39.34 8.71
C PRO A 120 -3.44 40.08 8.50
N PRO A 121 -2.60 40.20 9.55
CA PRO A 121 -1.27 40.79 9.41
C PRO A 121 -0.38 39.91 8.52
N SER A 122 0.61 40.50 7.84
CA SER A 122 1.50 39.76 6.94
C SER A 122 2.56 38.92 7.66
N PHE A 123 2.97 39.32 8.87
CA PHE A 123 4.04 38.68 9.63
C PHE A 123 3.66 38.66 11.12
N PRO A 124 3.11 37.56 11.64
CA PRO A 124 2.84 37.45 13.07
C PRO A 124 4.08 37.06 13.86
N ASP A 125 4.18 37.57 15.09
CA ASP A 125 5.04 36.95 16.11
C ASP A 125 4.34 35.69 16.63
N ILE A 126 4.76 34.55 16.10
CA ILE A 126 4.19 33.24 16.47
C ILE A 126 4.63 32.77 17.86
N SER A 127 5.68 33.37 18.43
CA SER A 127 6.10 33.10 19.80
C SER A 127 5.26 33.91 20.79
N HIS A 128 4.91 35.15 20.44
CA HIS A 128 4.10 36.02 21.30
C HIS A 128 2.83 36.47 20.56
N PRO A 129 1.91 35.55 20.22
CA PRO A 129 0.73 35.86 19.43
C PRO A 129 -0.19 36.88 20.11
N THR A 130 -0.09 37.06 21.44
CA THR A 130 -0.84 38.08 22.18
C THR A 130 -0.24 39.49 22.12
N ALA A 131 0.95 39.67 21.53
CA ALA A 131 1.59 40.98 21.37
C ALA A 131 0.75 41.94 20.50
N THR A 132 -0.04 41.39 19.58
CA THR A 132 -1.00 42.12 18.75
C THR A 132 -2.41 41.66 19.10
N LEU A 133 -3.36 42.58 19.30
CA LEU A 133 -4.73 42.22 19.68
C LEU A 133 -5.49 41.50 18.55
N GLU A 134 -5.11 41.71 17.27
CA GLU A 134 -5.88 41.17 16.14
C GLU A 134 -5.80 39.65 16.04
N VAL A 135 -4.60 39.06 16.19
CA VAL A 135 -4.40 37.61 16.02
C VAL A 135 -5.20 36.81 17.07
N PRO A 136 -5.17 37.16 18.37
CA PRO A 136 -5.94 36.43 19.34
C PRO A 136 -7.44 36.61 19.17
N THR A 137 -7.88 37.85 18.92
CA THR A 137 -9.30 38.13 18.69
C THR A 137 -9.83 37.33 17.51
N ALA A 138 -9.07 37.25 16.41
CA ALA A 138 -9.44 36.44 15.26
C ALA A 138 -9.55 34.95 15.61
N LEU A 139 -8.57 34.39 16.35
CA LEU A 139 -8.62 32.98 16.75
C LEU A 139 -9.79 32.70 17.69
N GLU A 140 -10.12 33.60 18.62
CA GLU A 140 -11.28 33.49 19.50
C GLU A 140 -12.60 33.44 18.73
N ILE A 141 -12.75 34.32 17.73
CA ILE A 141 -13.92 34.33 16.83
C ILE A 141 -14.05 33.00 16.08
N LEU A 142 -12.95 32.55 15.47
CA LEU A 142 -12.91 31.27 14.76
C LEU A 142 -13.22 30.10 15.70
N THR A 143 -12.73 30.15 16.93
CA THR A 143 -13.01 29.17 17.99
C THR A 143 -14.48 29.18 18.40
N HIS A 144 -15.11 30.35 18.48
CA HIS A 144 -16.54 30.47 18.75
C HIS A 144 -17.37 29.78 17.65
N LEU A 145 -17.08 30.07 16.38
CA LEU A 145 -17.75 29.43 15.24
C LEU A 145 -17.54 27.91 15.20
N TYR A 146 -16.31 27.45 15.48
CA TYR A 146 -15.99 26.03 15.61
C TYR A 146 -16.75 25.35 16.75
N ASN A 147 -16.81 25.97 17.94
CA ASN A 147 -17.51 25.42 19.09
C ASN A 147 -19.01 25.19 18.82
N GLU A 148 -19.61 26.04 17.98
CA GLU A 148 -20.99 25.89 17.52
C GLU A 148 -21.18 24.72 16.53
N LEU A 149 -20.11 24.20 15.94
CA LEU A 149 -20.09 22.95 15.15
C LEU A 149 -19.80 21.70 15.99
N GLY A 150 -19.47 21.85 17.27
CA GLY A 150 -18.92 20.79 18.11
C GLY A 150 -19.83 19.56 18.32
N TYR A 151 -19.20 18.45 18.71
CA TYR A 151 -19.87 17.22 19.14
C TYR A 151 -20.77 17.51 20.35
N GLY A 152 -22.08 17.30 20.20
CA GLY A 152 -23.09 17.60 21.22
C GLY A 152 -24.09 18.70 20.83
N ARG A 153 -23.81 19.47 19.77
CA ARG A 153 -24.82 20.39 19.22
C ARG A 153 -25.87 19.63 18.41
N PRO A 154 -27.16 20.03 18.46
CA PRO A 154 -28.18 19.47 17.58
C PRO A 154 -27.83 19.65 16.10
N GLU A 155 -28.20 18.69 15.25
CA GLU A 155 -27.80 18.73 13.83
C GLU A 155 -28.35 19.95 13.07
N HIS A 156 -29.55 20.41 13.43
CA HIS A 156 -30.13 21.64 12.89
C HIS A 156 -29.26 22.87 13.23
N THR A 157 -28.67 22.91 14.43
CA THR A 157 -27.76 23.98 14.86
C THR A 157 -26.50 23.95 14.02
N LYS A 158 -25.86 22.77 13.86
CA LYS A 158 -24.66 22.62 13.03
C LYS A 158 -24.89 23.02 11.58
N THR A 159 -26.07 22.68 11.04
CA THR A 159 -26.49 23.07 9.69
C THR A 159 -26.58 24.59 9.56
N GLN A 160 -27.23 25.27 10.51
CA GLN A 160 -27.33 26.73 10.50
C GLN A 160 -25.96 27.41 10.63
N VAL A 161 -25.08 26.90 11.50
CA VAL A 161 -23.71 27.41 11.68
C VAL A 161 -22.91 27.24 10.39
N SER A 162 -23.02 26.08 9.74
CA SER A 162 -22.34 25.79 8.47
C SER A 162 -22.82 26.69 7.35
N MET A 163 -24.13 26.97 7.27
CA MET A 163 -24.68 27.95 6.34
C MET A 163 -24.21 29.38 6.65
N HIS A 164 -24.01 29.72 7.92
CA HIS A 164 -23.47 31.01 8.33
C HIS A 164 -21.99 31.16 7.95
N ILE A 165 -21.15 30.14 8.22
CA ILE A 165 -19.75 30.10 7.81
C ILE A 165 -19.65 30.20 6.28
N LYS A 166 -20.47 29.42 5.55
CA LYS A 166 -20.55 29.45 4.08
C LYS A 166 -20.83 30.85 3.54
N ARG A 167 -21.80 31.58 4.11
CA ARG A 167 -22.16 32.93 3.68
C ARG A 167 -21.04 33.94 3.94
N ASN A 168 -20.26 33.73 4.99
CA ASN A 168 -19.17 34.61 5.40
C ASN A 168 -17.78 34.08 5.02
N TRP A 169 -17.67 33.08 4.14
CA TRP A 169 -16.39 32.42 3.84
C TRP A 169 -15.35 33.38 3.24
N VAL A 170 -15.77 34.39 2.47
CA VAL A 170 -14.86 35.41 1.93
C VAL A 170 -14.17 36.22 3.04
N LEU A 171 -14.85 36.44 4.17
CA LEU A 171 -14.30 37.09 5.35
C LEU A 171 -13.46 36.13 6.21
N ILE A 172 -13.89 34.87 6.34
CA ILE A 172 -13.25 33.86 7.20
C ILE A 172 -11.98 33.29 6.55
N SER A 173 -12.00 33.04 5.25
CA SER A 173 -10.94 32.32 4.54
C SER A 173 -9.55 32.98 4.56
N PRO A 174 -9.38 34.33 4.52
CA PRO A 174 -8.07 34.95 4.70
C PRO A 174 -7.46 34.64 6.07
N TRP A 175 -8.25 34.64 7.14
CA TRP A 175 -7.80 34.29 8.48
C TRP A 175 -7.47 32.79 8.60
N VAL A 176 -8.30 31.92 8.01
CA VAL A 176 -8.00 30.47 7.94
C VAL A 176 -6.68 30.22 7.19
N ARG A 177 -6.46 30.92 6.08
CA ARG A 177 -5.19 30.87 5.33
C ARG A 177 -4.03 31.30 6.21
N PHE A 178 -4.15 32.46 6.85
CA PHE A 178 -3.13 33.03 7.71
C PHE A 178 -2.71 32.06 8.83
N PHE A 179 -3.66 31.48 9.57
CA PHE A 179 -3.31 30.52 10.61
C PHE A 179 -2.74 29.20 10.05
N LEU A 180 -3.18 28.76 8.87
CA LEU A 180 -2.56 27.60 8.23
C LEU A 180 -1.10 27.89 7.84
N GLU A 181 -0.85 29.00 7.15
CA GLU A 181 0.49 29.40 6.67
C GLU A 181 1.46 29.72 7.80
N HIS A 182 1.02 30.46 8.81
CA HIS A 182 1.91 31.02 9.82
C HIS A 182 1.88 30.29 11.17
N PHE A 183 0.93 29.40 11.44
CA PHE A 183 0.90 28.66 12.72
C PHE A 183 0.96 27.16 12.49
N ALA A 184 0.11 26.63 11.60
CA ALA A 184 0.01 25.20 11.38
C ALA A 184 1.25 24.63 10.67
N VAL A 185 1.68 25.23 9.56
CA VAL A 185 2.76 24.69 8.71
C VAL A 185 4.17 25.24 9.01
N VAL A 186 4.36 26.00 10.08
CA VAL A 186 5.67 26.56 10.48
C VAL A 186 6.73 25.46 10.52
N ASP A 187 7.90 25.75 9.93
CA ASP A 187 9.05 24.84 9.91
C ASP A 187 9.56 24.54 11.32
N PHE A 188 10.18 23.38 11.52
CA PHE A 188 10.67 22.99 12.85
C PHE A 188 11.72 23.95 13.42
N ASN A 189 12.51 24.57 12.55
CA ASN A 189 13.53 25.55 12.95
C ASN A 189 12.90 26.87 13.45
N ASP A 190 11.67 27.15 13.01
CA ASP A 190 10.92 28.36 13.34
C ASP A 190 9.81 28.06 14.38
N TYR A 191 9.79 26.86 14.96
CA TYR A 191 8.78 26.49 15.94
C TYR A 191 8.91 27.39 17.20
N PRO A 192 7.80 27.93 17.75
CA PRO A 192 7.88 28.88 18.85
C PRO A 192 8.56 28.28 20.07
N THR A 193 9.49 29.04 20.64
CA THR A 193 10.27 28.63 21.81
C THR A 193 9.51 28.86 23.12
N THR A 194 8.56 29.78 23.11
CA THR A 194 7.68 30.13 24.23
C THR A 194 6.53 29.16 24.38
N GLU A 195 6.14 28.83 25.62
CA GLU A 195 4.96 28.00 25.91
C GLU A 195 3.67 28.60 25.33
N GLU A 196 3.52 29.93 25.37
CA GLU A 196 2.37 30.66 24.81
C GLU A 196 2.19 30.35 23.32
N GLY A 197 3.20 30.62 22.49
CA GLY A 197 3.17 30.33 21.05
C GLY A 197 2.88 28.85 20.74
N GLN A 198 3.43 27.92 21.53
CA GLN A 198 3.15 26.48 21.35
C GLN A 198 1.69 26.13 21.62
N VAL A 199 1.12 26.62 22.72
CA VAL A 199 -0.32 26.46 23.03
C VAL A 199 -1.18 27.08 21.94
N TYR A 200 -0.77 28.24 21.41
CA TYR A 200 -1.49 28.93 20.35
C TYR A 200 -1.54 28.13 19.05
N ILE A 201 -0.41 27.55 18.64
CA ILE A 201 -0.36 26.64 17.48
C ILE A 201 -1.30 25.46 17.67
N GLU A 202 -1.32 24.83 18.85
CA GLU A 202 -2.21 23.70 19.13
C GLU A 202 -3.70 24.10 19.03
N ILE A 203 -4.08 25.27 19.55
CA ILE A 203 -5.45 25.81 19.44
C ILE A 203 -5.78 26.10 17.98
N ALA A 204 -4.88 26.78 17.27
CA ALA A 204 -5.07 27.13 15.86
C ALA A 204 -5.30 25.88 15.01
N ILE A 205 -4.47 24.85 15.15
CA ILE A 205 -4.61 23.59 14.40
C ILE A 205 -5.98 22.93 14.65
N ASP A 206 -6.40 22.82 15.92
CA ASP A 206 -7.71 22.23 16.29
C ASP A 206 -8.88 23.04 15.70
N VAL A 207 -8.84 24.36 15.83
CA VAL A 207 -9.88 25.27 15.32
C VAL A 207 -9.96 25.21 13.79
N LEU A 208 -8.82 25.26 13.10
CA LEU A 208 -8.77 25.19 11.64
C LEU A 208 -9.34 23.88 11.12
N ALA A 209 -8.90 22.78 11.72
CA ALA A 209 -9.31 21.46 11.29
C ALA A 209 -10.81 21.20 11.60
N GLY A 210 -11.34 21.81 12.67
CA GLY A 210 -12.77 21.86 12.95
C GLY A 210 -13.57 22.75 11.99
N LEU A 211 -13.07 23.93 11.66
CA LEU A 211 -13.71 24.85 10.73
C LEU A 211 -13.80 24.24 9.33
N LEU A 212 -12.73 23.64 8.82
CA LEU A 212 -12.74 22.97 7.51
C LEU A 212 -13.78 21.84 7.41
N ARG A 213 -14.27 21.30 8.54
CA ARG A 213 -15.34 20.30 8.57
C ARG A 213 -16.75 20.86 8.42
N PHE A 214 -16.96 22.18 8.39
CA PHE A 214 -18.31 22.76 8.27
C PHE A 214 -19.09 22.20 7.06
N VAL A 215 -18.39 21.81 6.00
CA VAL A 215 -19.01 21.24 4.80
C VAL A 215 -19.70 19.91 5.08
N ASN A 216 -19.23 19.13 6.04
CA ASN A 216 -19.85 17.88 6.44
C ASN A 216 -21.25 18.07 7.03
N HIS A 217 -21.54 19.26 7.55
CA HIS A 217 -22.83 19.64 8.11
C HIS A 217 -23.71 20.43 7.11
N CYS A 218 -23.28 20.55 5.85
CA CYS A 218 -24.14 21.05 4.79
C CYS A 218 -25.18 19.97 4.39
N PRO A 219 -26.43 20.34 4.05
CA PRO A 219 -27.47 19.39 3.64
C PRO A 219 -27.02 18.49 2.47
N GLY A 220 -27.39 17.21 2.51
CA GLY A 220 -26.73 16.12 1.76
C GLY A 220 -26.49 16.35 0.25
N SER A 221 -27.46 16.90 -0.49
CA SER A 221 -27.30 17.18 -1.93
C SER A 221 -26.27 18.28 -2.24
N THR A 222 -25.93 19.11 -1.25
CA THR A 222 -25.03 20.26 -1.42
C THR A 222 -23.60 19.99 -0.94
N ARG A 223 -23.35 18.92 -0.17
CA ARG A 223 -22.04 18.64 0.44
C ARG A 223 -20.92 18.57 -0.60
N HIS A 224 -21.06 17.72 -1.62
CA HIS A 224 -20.05 17.57 -2.67
C HIS A 224 -19.87 18.84 -3.51
N HIS A 225 -20.98 19.54 -3.81
CA HIS A 225 -20.92 20.80 -4.54
C HIS A 225 -20.16 21.87 -3.74
N GLU A 226 -20.41 21.95 -2.43
CA GLU A 226 -19.76 22.93 -1.56
C GLU A 226 -18.28 22.62 -1.36
N ASN A 227 -17.89 21.35 -1.21
CA ASN A 227 -16.49 20.96 -1.18
C ASN A 227 -15.75 21.40 -2.45
N ARG A 228 -16.33 21.13 -3.62
CA ARG A 228 -15.75 21.58 -4.91
C ARG A 228 -15.70 23.11 -5.02
N ARG A 229 -16.70 23.81 -4.47
CA ARG A 229 -16.71 25.28 -4.46
C ARG A 229 -15.61 25.82 -3.57
N ILE A 230 -15.46 25.31 -2.35
CA ILE A 230 -14.41 25.72 -1.43
C ILE A 230 -13.05 25.40 -2.02
N GLY A 231 -12.83 24.19 -2.54
CA GLY A 231 -11.58 23.82 -3.21
C GLY A 231 -11.20 24.79 -4.34
N ARG A 232 -12.18 25.29 -5.11
CA ARG A 232 -11.94 26.33 -6.14
C ARG A 232 -11.69 27.72 -5.57
N MET A 233 -12.38 28.10 -4.50
CA MET A 233 -12.23 29.41 -3.85
C MET A 233 -10.95 29.51 -3.01
N THR A 234 -10.43 28.37 -2.55
CA THR A 234 -9.28 28.28 -1.66
C THR A 234 -8.28 27.25 -2.17
N PRO A 235 -7.67 27.47 -3.37
CA PRO A 235 -6.72 26.52 -3.95
C PRO A 235 -5.47 26.31 -3.08
N TRP A 236 -5.18 27.26 -2.20
CA TRP A 236 -4.09 27.20 -1.22
C TRP A 236 -4.33 26.20 -0.08
N VAL A 237 -5.58 25.76 0.19
CA VAL A 237 -5.87 24.85 1.31
C VAL A 237 -5.15 23.52 1.13
N THR A 238 -5.21 22.94 -0.06
CA THR A 238 -4.68 21.59 -0.30
C THR A 238 -3.16 21.52 -0.16
N PRO A 239 -2.34 22.44 -0.75
CA PRO A 239 -0.90 22.48 -0.50
C PRO A 239 -0.54 22.66 0.97
N LEU A 240 -1.26 23.54 1.70
CA LEU A 240 -0.99 23.77 3.13
C LEU A 240 -1.38 22.57 3.98
N LEU A 241 -2.48 21.89 3.67
CA LEU A 241 -2.84 20.65 4.34
C LEU A 241 -1.82 19.55 4.06
N ALA A 242 -1.25 19.46 2.86
CA ALA A 242 -0.18 18.50 2.57
C ALA A 242 1.06 18.75 3.44
N ARG A 243 1.47 20.02 3.60
CA ARG A 243 2.55 20.44 4.51
C ARG A 243 2.23 20.21 5.99
N LEU A 244 0.99 20.49 6.42
CA LEU A 244 0.54 20.21 7.77
C LEU A 244 0.59 18.69 8.04
N TRP A 245 0.12 17.88 7.09
CA TRP A 245 0.14 16.43 7.21
C TRP A 245 1.54 15.88 7.45
N LEU A 246 2.48 16.34 6.62
CA LEU A 246 3.93 16.15 6.74
C LEU A 246 4.43 16.41 8.16
N LYS A 247 4.05 17.57 8.72
CA LYS A 247 4.40 17.97 10.08
C LYS A 247 3.76 17.08 11.15
N LEU A 248 2.51 16.62 10.95
CA LEU A 248 1.84 15.67 11.85
C LEU A 248 2.56 14.31 11.92
N GLN A 249 3.37 13.98 10.91
CA GLN A 249 4.25 12.80 10.96
C GLN A 249 5.49 13.01 11.85
N ASN A 250 5.61 14.09 12.63
CA ASN A 250 6.70 14.29 13.60
C ASN A 250 6.29 13.75 15.00
N PRO A 251 7.21 13.14 15.80
CA PRO A 251 6.81 12.50 17.05
C PRO A 251 6.34 13.48 18.13
N GLY A 252 6.70 14.77 18.00
CA GLY A 252 6.41 15.79 19.01
C GLY A 252 5.01 16.40 18.94
N HIS A 253 4.21 16.13 17.89
CA HIS A 253 2.91 16.77 17.76
C HIS A 253 1.85 16.13 18.69
N ARG A 254 1.58 16.76 19.82
CA ARG A 254 0.75 16.22 20.92
C ARG A 254 -0.68 15.83 20.52
N LYS A 255 -1.30 16.58 19.60
CA LYS A 255 -2.66 16.36 19.09
C LYS A 255 -2.68 15.81 17.68
N TRP A 256 -1.65 15.03 17.31
CA TRP A 256 -1.52 14.53 15.94
C TRP A 256 -2.75 13.71 15.51
N TRP A 257 -3.33 12.93 16.43
CA TRP A 257 -4.46 12.06 16.15
C TRP A 257 -5.76 12.84 15.90
N GLU A 258 -6.04 13.88 16.71
CA GLU A 258 -7.19 14.77 16.49
C GLU A 258 -7.06 15.43 15.12
N THR A 259 -5.90 16.03 14.87
CA THR A 259 -5.65 16.75 13.63
C THR A 259 -5.73 15.82 12.42
N ALA A 260 -5.16 14.61 12.51
CA ALA A 260 -5.22 13.62 11.45
C ALA A 260 -6.67 13.21 11.14
N VAL A 261 -7.51 12.95 12.15
CA VAL A 261 -8.94 12.63 11.97
C VAL A 261 -9.70 13.79 11.32
N LEU A 262 -9.39 15.02 11.73
CA LEU A 262 -10.04 16.19 11.15
C LEU A 262 -9.64 16.37 9.68
N MET A 263 -8.36 16.18 9.36
CA MET A 263 -7.83 16.19 7.99
C MET A 263 -8.42 15.06 7.14
N GLU A 264 -8.52 13.84 7.68
CA GLU A 264 -9.20 12.73 7.02
C GLU A 264 -10.59 13.15 6.55
N ASN A 265 -11.40 13.68 7.48
CA ASN A 265 -12.77 14.08 7.17
C ASN A 265 -12.84 15.16 6.10
N PHE A 266 -11.86 16.06 6.02
CA PHE A 266 -11.81 17.09 4.99
C PHE A 266 -11.41 16.49 3.64
N ILE A 267 -10.27 15.79 3.59
CA ILE A 267 -9.72 15.27 2.33
C ILE A 267 -10.65 14.22 1.70
N MET A 268 -11.28 13.40 2.53
CA MET A 268 -12.17 12.30 2.09
C MET A 268 -13.58 12.75 1.71
N SER A 269 -13.93 14.01 1.98
CA SER A 269 -15.29 14.54 1.74
C SER A 269 -15.62 14.75 0.25
N ASP A 270 -14.60 14.78 -0.61
CA ASP A 270 -14.72 14.77 -2.07
C ASP A 270 -13.68 13.82 -2.68
N LYS A 271 -14.06 12.55 -2.82
CA LYS A 271 -13.18 11.46 -3.28
C LYS A 271 -12.51 11.73 -4.64
N HIS A 272 -13.05 12.63 -5.47
CA HIS A 272 -12.56 12.90 -6.82
C HIS A 272 -11.98 14.30 -7.02
N GLY A 273 -11.97 15.17 -6.00
CA GLY A 273 -11.44 16.52 -6.13
C GLY A 273 -10.29 16.76 -5.18
N ILE A 274 -10.63 16.95 -3.90
CA ILE A 274 -9.69 17.35 -2.85
C ILE A 274 -8.63 16.27 -2.61
N GLY A 275 -9.03 14.99 -2.60
CA GLY A 275 -8.08 13.90 -2.43
C GLY A 275 -7.00 13.88 -3.53
N ILE A 276 -7.40 13.94 -4.79
CA ILE A 276 -6.47 13.94 -5.93
C ILE A 276 -5.53 15.14 -5.87
N ALA A 277 -6.09 16.34 -5.65
CA ALA A 277 -5.27 17.54 -5.48
C ALA A 277 -4.27 17.41 -4.31
N PHE A 278 -4.67 16.72 -3.23
CA PHE A 278 -3.80 16.47 -2.07
C PHE A 278 -2.66 15.51 -2.42
N GLY A 279 -2.94 14.46 -3.20
CA GLY A 279 -1.92 13.56 -3.75
C GLY A 279 -0.88 14.31 -4.58
N HIS A 280 -1.31 15.13 -5.54
CA HIS A 280 -0.41 15.97 -6.35
C HIS A 280 0.42 16.94 -5.51
N CYS A 281 -0.18 17.58 -4.49
CA CYS A 281 0.57 18.45 -3.59
C CYS A 281 1.67 17.71 -2.83
N LEU A 282 1.46 16.43 -2.47
CA LEU A 282 2.51 15.62 -1.83
C LEU A 282 3.65 15.28 -2.81
N GLU A 283 3.33 15.07 -4.09
CA GLU A 283 4.33 14.89 -5.15
C GLU A 283 5.15 16.16 -5.35
N ASP A 284 4.49 17.31 -5.47
CA ASP A 284 5.15 18.61 -5.63
C ASP A 284 6.12 18.90 -4.48
N ILE A 285 5.72 18.59 -3.23
CA ILE A 285 6.61 18.79 -2.07
C ILE A 285 7.81 17.83 -2.13
N TYR A 286 7.61 16.59 -2.55
CA TYR A 286 8.73 15.66 -2.72
C TYR A 286 9.73 16.20 -3.76
N ASP A 287 9.23 16.67 -4.90
CA ASP A 287 10.08 17.17 -5.99
C ASP A 287 10.81 18.47 -5.57
N GLN A 288 10.12 19.39 -4.89
CA GLN A 288 10.70 20.62 -4.34
C GLN A 288 11.82 20.35 -3.33
N THR A 289 11.71 19.27 -2.54
CA THR A 289 12.72 18.89 -1.55
C THR A 289 13.86 18.05 -2.14
N GLY A 290 13.91 17.87 -3.47
CA GLY A 290 14.91 17.03 -4.13
C GLY A 290 14.86 15.57 -3.67
N GLY A 291 13.69 15.11 -3.22
CA GLY A 291 13.49 13.77 -2.65
C GLY A 291 14.09 13.54 -1.26
N THR A 292 14.57 14.59 -0.58
CA THR A 292 15.06 14.47 0.81
C THR A 292 13.95 14.13 1.80
N THR A 293 12.71 14.58 1.52
CA THR A 293 11.55 14.25 2.34
C THR A 293 10.79 13.07 1.74
N ASP A 294 11.27 11.86 2.04
CA ASP A 294 10.63 10.62 1.59
C ASP A 294 9.34 10.34 2.37
N MET A 295 8.25 10.92 1.87
CA MET A 295 6.96 10.90 2.54
C MET A 295 6.36 9.53 2.75
N VAL A 296 6.58 8.67 1.78
CA VAL A 296 6.16 7.29 1.82
C VAL A 296 6.88 6.58 2.96
N LYS A 297 8.21 6.74 3.04
CA LYS A 297 9.02 6.14 4.09
C LYS A 297 8.60 6.63 5.46
N ILE A 298 8.40 7.95 5.62
CA ILE A 298 7.95 8.57 6.87
C ILE A 298 6.60 7.99 7.29
N SER A 299 5.65 7.89 6.36
CA SER A 299 4.31 7.36 6.61
C SER A 299 4.34 5.87 6.97
N ILE A 300 5.11 5.04 6.25
CA ILE A 300 5.29 3.61 6.58
C ILE A 300 5.92 3.46 7.97
N MET A 301 6.98 4.22 8.29
CA MET A 301 7.62 4.18 9.61
C MET A 301 6.63 4.55 10.72
N ARG A 302 5.76 5.53 10.48
CA ARG A 302 4.75 5.97 11.45
C ARG A 302 3.66 4.96 11.67
N ILE A 303 3.10 4.45 10.59
CA ILE A 303 2.10 3.39 10.68
C ILE A 303 2.72 2.16 11.35
N ARG A 304 4.01 1.88 11.13
CA ARG A 304 4.71 0.78 11.81
C ARG A 304 4.81 1.00 13.31
N LYS A 305 5.19 2.22 13.73
CA LYS A 305 5.24 2.61 15.15
C LYS A 305 3.86 2.45 15.81
N TRP A 306 2.81 3.01 15.20
CA TRP A 306 1.46 2.94 15.74
C TRP A 306 0.82 1.55 15.64
N GLY A 307 1.15 0.79 14.60
CA GLY A 307 0.78 -0.62 14.47
C GLY A 307 1.43 -1.47 15.55
N ALA A 308 2.64 -1.16 15.99
CA ALA A 308 3.27 -1.81 17.14
C ALA A 308 2.57 -1.46 18.46
N TYR A 309 2.22 -0.20 18.72
CA TYR A 309 1.42 0.16 19.90
C TYR A 309 0.05 -0.53 19.91
N ALA A 310 -0.62 -0.55 18.76
CA ALA A 310 -1.87 -1.28 18.57
C ALA A 310 -1.68 -2.79 18.80
N TYR A 311 -0.57 -3.37 18.33
CA TYR A 311 -0.19 -4.76 18.59
C TYR A 311 0.04 -5.03 20.09
N HIS A 312 0.65 -4.10 20.82
CA HIS A 312 0.89 -4.25 22.25
C HIS A 312 -0.29 -3.83 23.14
N GLN A 313 -1.44 -3.45 22.55
CA GLN A 313 -2.63 -2.98 23.26
C GLN A 313 -2.37 -1.74 24.14
N THR A 314 -1.39 -0.93 23.77
CA THR A 314 -0.99 0.30 24.48
C THR A 314 -1.57 1.56 23.85
N LEU A 315 -2.40 1.40 22.80
CA LEU A 315 -3.04 2.50 22.11
C LEU A 315 -4.35 2.91 22.81
N ASN A 316 -4.35 4.08 23.46
CA ASN A 316 -5.55 4.61 24.12
C ASN A 316 -6.63 5.02 23.10
N GLY A 317 -7.88 5.08 23.56
CA GLY A 317 -9.07 5.23 22.73
C GLY A 317 -8.99 6.25 21.57
N PRO A 318 -8.72 7.53 21.84
CA PRO A 318 -8.73 8.56 20.80
C PRO A 318 -7.64 8.39 19.74
N TYR A 319 -6.53 7.73 20.07
CA TYR A 319 -5.44 7.49 19.12
C TYR A 319 -5.81 6.48 18.03
N TRP A 320 -6.84 5.65 18.22
CA TRP A 320 -7.31 4.74 17.18
C TRP A 320 -7.87 5.50 15.97
N GLY A 321 -8.60 6.58 16.21
CA GLY A 321 -9.07 7.47 15.14
C GLY A 321 -7.89 8.09 14.38
N GLY A 322 -6.90 8.60 15.10
CA GLY A 322 -5.68 9.14 14.49
C GLY A 322 -4.90 8.11 13.70
N PHE A 323 -4.73 6.91 14.26
CA PHE A 323 -4.02 5.83 13.61
C PHE A 323 -4.70 5.44 12.31
N ARG A 324 -6.03 5.32 12.30
CA ARG A 324 -6.81 5.12 11.07
C ARG A 324 -6.59 6.26 10.07
N ALA A 325 -6.65 7.51 10.54
CA ALA A 325 -6.48 8.67 9.68
C ALA A 325 -5.11 8.70 9.00
N LEU A 326 -4.04 8.14 9.62
CA LEU A 326 -2.70 8.05 9.00
C LEU A 326 -2.70 7.30 7.67
N PHE A 327 -3.68 6.45 7.41
CA PHE A 327 -3.80 5.71 6.16
C PHE A 327 -4.48 6.50 5.04
N VAL A 328 -5.01 7.69 5.29
CA VAL A 328 -5.78 8.46 4.29
C VAL A 328 -4.94 8.95 3.11
N PRO A 329 -3.77 9.60 3.31
CA PRO A 329 -2.90 9.97 2.19
C PRO A 329 -2.49 8.77 1.36
N LEU A 330 -2.20 7.68 2.06
CA LEU A 330 -1.92 6.39 1.46
C LEU A 330 -3.11 5.99 0.58
N TRP A 331 -4.32 5.86 1.15
CA TRP A 331 -5.54 5.48 0.45
C TRP A 331 -5.84 6.32 -0.80
N ILE A 332 -5.72 7.64 -0.67
CA ILE A 332 -5.98 8.59 -1.75
C ILE A 332 -4.95 8.44 -2.87
N SER A 333 -3.67 8.33 -2.53
CA SER A 333 -2.60 8.11 -3.50
C SER A 333 -2.75 6.76 -4.23
N PHE A 334 -3.59 5.83 -3.74
CA PHE A 334 -3.76 4.49 -4.32
C PHE A 334 -4.80 4.42 -5.44
N HIS A 335 -5.71 5.39 -5.52
CA HIS A 335 -6.81 5.36 -6.51
C HIS A 335 -6.37 5.86 -7.89
N GLN A 336 -5.22 6.51 -7.97
CA GLN A 336 -4.56 6.92 -9.19
C GLN A 336 -3.18 6.28 -9.16
N ILE A 337 -2.67 5.80 -10.29
CA ILE A 337 -1.35 5.15 -10.36
C ILE A 337 -0.30 6.26 -10.24
N ASP A 338 -0.20 6.84 -9.05
CA ASP A 338 0.62 7.99 -8.76
C ASP A 338 2.02 7.53 -8.37
N THR A 339 2.99 8.43 -8.51
CA THR A 339 4.39 8.13 -8.20
C THR A 339 4.56 7.80 -6.71
N VAL A 340 3.75 8.42 -5.84
CA VAL A 340 3.70 8.13 -4.39
C VAL A 340 3.31 6.69 -4.12
N TYR A 341 2.27 6.18 -4.80
CA TYR A 341 1.83 4.81 -4.63
C TYR A 341 2.88 3.81 -5.10
N LEU A 342 3.45 4.03 -6.29
CA LEU A 342 4.49 3.17 -6.82
C LEU A 342 5.73 3.14 -5.92
N ARG A 343 6.12 4.30 -5.36
CA ARG A 343 7.19 4.38 -4.38
C ARG A 343 6.84 3.63 -3.09
N SER A 344 5.61 3.72 -2.61
CA SER A 344 5.11 2.92 -1.47
C SER A 344 5.28 1.43 -1.68
N LEU A 345 4.88 0.93 -2.84
CA LEU A 345 5.12 -0.46 -3.19
C LEU A 345 6.62 -0.78 -3.24
N CYS A 346 7.43 0.07 -3.88
CA CYS A 346 8.88 -0.14 -3.99
C CYS A 346 9.62 -0.17 -2.65
N GLN A 347 9.07 0.48 -1.62
CA GLN A 347 9.62 0.50 -0.26
C GLN A 347 9.06 -0.61 0.65
N GLY A 348 8.38 -1.61 0.09
CA GLY A 348 7.83 -2.73 0.85
C GLY A 348 6.47 -2.45 1.47
N GLY A 349 5.73 -1.46 0.95
CA GLY A 349 4.42 -1.06 1.46
C GLY A 349 3.41 -2.21 1.44
N ALA A 350 3.46 -3.10 0.43
CA ALA A 350 2.55 -4.23 0.29
C ALA A 350 2.71 -5.23 1.44
N GLY A 351 3.93 -5.70 1.68
CA GLY A 351 4.24 -6.60 2.80
C GLY A 351 3.98 -5.93 4.16
N PHE A 352 4.31 -4.65 4.29
CA PHE A 352 4.02 -3.88 5.50
C PHE A 352 2.52 -3.86 5.85
N MET A 353 1.65 -3.65 4.87
CA MET A 353 0.21 -3.61 5.09
C MET A 353 -0.36 -4.98 5.46
N VAL A 354 0.26 -6.08 5.02
CA VAL A 354 -0.06 -7.43 5.53
C VAL A 354 0.27 -7.56 7.01
N HIS A 355 1.37 -6.97 7.49
CA HIS A 355 1.71 -6.99 8.90
C HIS A 355 0.74 -6.18 9.76
N VAL A 356 0.31 -5.00 9.28
CA VAL A 356 -0.74 -4.21 9.95
C VAL A 356 -2.05 -5.00 9.98
N PHE A 357 -2.49 -5.55 8.83
CA PHE A 357 -3.67 -6.40 8.75
C PHE A 357 -3.59 -7.57 9.73
N HIS A 358 -2.44 -8.26 9.80
CA HIS A 358 -2.23 -9.35 10.75
C HIS A 358 -2.34 -8.88 12.21
N ALA A 359 -1.75 -7.74 12.55
CA ALA A 359 -1.82 -7.18 13.90
C ALA A 359 -3.26 -6.82 14.29
N MET A 360 -4.06 -6.31 13.35
CA MET A 360 -5.42 -5.83 13.60
C MET A 360 -6.47 -6.95 13.58
N ALA A 361 -6.43 -7.82 12.58
CA ALA A 361 -7.49 -8.80 12.34
C ALA A 361 -7.11 -10.24 12.69
N SER A 362 -5.84 -10.64 12.54
CA SER A 362 -5.43 -12.04 12.70
C SER A 362 -5.15 -12.44 14.15
N ARG A 363 -5.21 -11.51 15.10
CA ARG A 363 -5.02 -11.78 16.53
C ARG A 363 -6.38 -11.77 17.25
N PRO A 364 -6.73 -12.85 17.97
CA PRO A 364 -8.01 -12.91 18.70
C PRO A 364 -8.21 -11.73 19.64
N ARG A 365 -7.13 -11.35 20.36
CA ARG A 365 -7.16 -10.32 21.40
C ARG A 365 -7.31 -8.88 20.90
N THR A 366 -7.01 -8.59 19.63
CA THR A 366 -7.02 -7.18 19.18
C THR A 366 -8.45 -6.67 19.08
N LEU A 367 -9.32 -7.35 18.34
CA LEU A 367 -10.73 -6.95 18.20
C LEU A 367 -11.56 -7.28 19.44
N SER A 368 -11.22 -8.34 20.18
CA SER A 368 -11.96 -8.72 21.40
C SER A 368 -11.68 -7.81 22.60
N ALA A 369 -10.68 -6.92 22.54
CA ALA A 369 -10.37 -5.99 23.61
C ALA A 369 -11.33 -4.79 23.67
N PHE A 370 -12.12 -4.56 22.63
CA PHE A 370 -13.00 -3.40 22.51
C PHE A 370 -14.46 -3.80 22.61
N GLN A 371 -15.27 -2.94 23.22
CA GLN A 371 -16.72 -3.03 23.13
C GLN A 371 -17.15 -2.78 21.68
N GLU A 372 -18.11 -3.53 21.18
CA GLU A 372 -18.43 -3.55 19.75
C GLU A 372 -19.04 -2.23 19.22
N THR A 373 -19.62 -1.43 20.11
CA THR A 373 -20.13 -0.08 19.81
C THR A 373 -19.09 1.02 20.02
N SER A 374 -17.88 0.67 20.48
CA SER A 374 -16.82 1.64 20.76
C SER A 374 -16.21 2.22 19.48
N ILE A 375 -15.67 3.44 19.60
CA ILE A 375 -15.01 4.14 18.49
C ILE A 375 -13.74 3.38 18.07
N GLU A 376 -13.08 2.75 19.03
CA GLU A 376 -11.88 1.94 18.88
C GLU A 376 -12.14 0.71 18.02
N PHE A 377 -13.24 -0.02 18.30
CA PHE A 377 -13.65 -1.16 17.49
C PHE A 377 -13.92 -0.76 16.03
N GLN A 378 -14.67 0.33 15.83
CA GLN A 378 -14.97 0.85 14.50
C GLN A 378 -13.71 1.33 13.76
N ALA A 379 -12.79 1.99 14.47
CA ALA A 379 -11.51 2.42 13.91
C ALA A 379 -10.62 1.24 13.54
N ALA A 380 -10.54 0.21 14.38
CA ALA A 380 -9.78 -1.01 14.10
C ALA A 380 -10.33 -1.74 12.85
N LEU A 381 -11.65 -1.91 12.75
CA LEU A 381 -12.28 -2.47 11.54
C LEU A 381 -12.03 -1.60 10.30
N GLY A 382 -12.08 -0.27 10.45
CA GLY A 382 -11.73 0.66 9.39
C GLY A 382 -10.28 0.48 8.90
N ILE A 383 -9.32 0.29 9.82
CA ILE A 383 -7.92 0.00 9.46
C ILE A 383 -7.80 -1.33 8.72
N VAL A 384 -8.50 -2.38 9.18
CA VAL A 384 -8.53 -3.68 8.50
C VAL A 384 -9.03 -3.52 7.05
N GLU A 385 -10.12 -2.78 6.87
CA GLU A 385 -10.69 -2.51 5.55
C GLU A 385 -9.70 -1.75 4.66
N ILE A 386 -9.05 -0.70 5.18
CA ILE A 386 -8.07 0.09 4.44
C ILE A 386 -6.86 -0.78 4.04
N CYS A 387 -6.34 -1.60 4.95
CA CYS A 387 -5.23 -2.51 4.66
C CYS A 387 -5.60 -3.48 3.54
N MET A 388 -6.80 -4.06 3.60
CA MET A 388 -7.25 -5.04 2.61
C MET A 388 -7.50 -4.42 1.24
N ASN A 389 -8.10 -3.23 1.18
CA ASN A 389 -8.27 -2.48 -0.07
C ASN A 389 -6.90 -2.12 -0.67
N PHE A 390 -5.93 -1.70 0.16
CA PHE A 390 -4.59 -1.43 -0.33
C PHE A 390 -3.90 -2.70 -0.85
N ILE A 391 -3.98 -3.81 -0.10
CA ILE A 391 -3.41 -5.08 -0.52
C ILE A 391 -4.02 -5.49 -1.87
N GLU A 392 -5.34 -5.43 -2.03
CA GLU A 392 -6.02 -5.73 -3.30
C GLU A 392 -5.49 -4.87 -4.45
N SER A 393 -5.40 -3.55 -4.24
CA SER A 393 -4.93 -2.63 -5.26
C SER A 393 -3.44 -2.84 -5.57
N SER A 394 -2.62 -3.14 -4.56
CA SER A 394 -1.18 -3.41 -4.66
C SER A 394 -0.85 -4.62 -5.52
N MET A 395 -1.76 -5.58 -5.64
CA MET A 395 -1.62 -6.78 -6.47
C MET A 395 -1.78 -6.49 -7.96
N SER A 396 -1.32 -5.32 -8.39
CA SER A 396 -1.33 -4.91 -9.78
C SER A 396 -0.36 -5.73 -10.63
N GLY A 397 0.70 -6.30 -10.04
CA GLY A 397 1.68 -7.13 -10.75
C GLY A 397 2.34 -8.20 -9.85
N PRO A 398 3.09 -9.14 -10.46
CA PRO A 398 3.53 -10.37 -9.81
C PRO A 398 4.49 -10.16 -8.64
N ARG A 399 5.28 -9.08 -8.65
CA ARG A 399 6.19 -8.73 -7.54
C ARG A 399 5.43 -8.53 -6.24
N TRP A 400 4.42 -7.68 -6.27
CA TRP A 400 3.69 -7.27 -5.08
C TRP A 400 2.86 -8.43 -4.53
N VAL A 401 2.33 -9.27 -5.42
CA VAL A 401 1.70 -10.55 -5.04
C VAL A 401 2.69 -11.48 -4.34
N ALA A 402 3.92 -11.60 -4.85
CA ALA A 402 4.96 -12.39 -4.18
C ALA A 402 5.31 -11.81 -2.80
N GLU A 403 5.42 -10.49 -2.69
CA GLU A 403 5.74 -9.78 -1.44
C GLU A 403 4.68 -9.99 -0.36
N VAL A 404 3.39 -9.83 -0.68
CA VAL A 404 2.30 -10.05 0.29
C VAL A 404 2.17 -11.51 0.71
N LEU A 405 2.47 -12.46 -0.20
CA LEU A 405 2.54 -13.87 0.14
C LEU A 405 3.71 -14.17 1.09
N ASP A 406 4.89 -13.59 0.84
CA ASP A 406 6.06 -13.70 1.71
C ASP A 406 5.79 -13.09 3.10
N ALA A 407 4.99 -12.02 3.17
CA ALA A 407 4.52 -11.43 4.43
C ALA A 407 3.46 -12.28 5.17
N GLY A 408 3.05 -13.42 4.61
CA GLY A 408 2.16 -14.38 5.27
C GLY A 408 0.67 -14.09 5.11
N LEU A 409 0.28 -13.36 4.06
CA LEU A 409 -1.11 -12.90 3.84
C LEU A 409 -2.15 -14.04 3.93
N ILE A 410 -1.95 -15.17 3.24
CA ILE A 410 -2.92 -16.27 3.25
C ILE A 410 -3.19 -16.75 4.67
N ARG A 411 -2.15 -16.96 5.49
CA ARG A 411 -2.31 -17.34 6.89
C ARG A 411 -3.05 -16.27 7.70
N ALA A 412 -2.74 -15.00 7.45
CA ALA A 412 -3.40 -13.87 8.10
C ALA A 412 -4.90 -13.81 7.75
N MET A 413 -5.28 -14.05 6.49
CA MET A 413 -6.67 -14.06 6.03
C MET A 413 -7.51 -15.13 6.75
N PHE A 414 -6.99 -16.36 6.87
CA PHE A 414 -7.72 -17.44 7.58
C PHE A 414 -7.95 -17.12 9.06
N LYS A 415 -6.93 -16.60 9.74
CA LYS A 415 -7.09 -16.15 11.13
C LYS A 415 -8.06 -14.99 11.26
N ALA A 416 -7.99 -14.03 10.33
CA ALA A 416 -8.87 -12.87 10.30
C ALA A 416 -10.34 -13.28 10.09
N LEU A 417 -10.63 -14.21 9.18
CA LEU A 417 -12.00 -14.71 8.96
C LEU A 417 -12.61 -15.27 10.25
N SER A 418 -11.85 -16.02 11.04
CA SER A 418 -12.30 -16.53 12.34
C SER A 418 -12.55 -15.40 13.34
N ASN A 419 -11.57 -14.53 13.57
CA ASN A 419 -11.68 -13.47 14.58
C ASN A 419 -12.71 -12.40 14.21
N ILE A 420 -12.83 -12.05 12.93
CA ILE A 420 -13.79 -11.06 12.43
C ILE A 420 -15.21 -11.62 12.50
N SER A 421 -15.41 -12.90 12.16
CA SER A 421 -16.73 -13.53 12.34
C SER A 421 -17.15 -13.44 13.80
N GLU A 422 -16.28 -13.87 14.72
CA GLU A 422 -16.56 -13.83 16.15
C GLU A 422 -16.86 -12.39 16.63
N ALA A 423 -16.06 -11.42 16.18
CA ALA A 423 -16.27 -10.00 16.51
C ALA A 423 -17.63 -9.46 16.03
N TYR A 424 -18.05 -9.80 14.81
CA TYR A 424 -19.35 -9.38 14.29
C TYR A 424 -20.52 -10.12 14.96
N ASP A 425 -20.35 -11.40 15.26
CA ASP A 425 -21.37 -12.20 15.95
C ASP A 425 -21.62 -11.64 17.37
N ARG A 426 -20.56 -11.20 18.08
CA ARG A 426 -20.72 -10.47 19.36
C ARG A 426 -21.35 -9.09 19.20
N ALA A 427 -20.99 -8.36 18.14
CA ALA A 427 -21.50 -7.01 17.88
C ALA A 427 -22.99 -6.97 17.55
N ARG A 428 -23.60 -8.12 17.22
CA ARG A 428 -24.92 -8.19 16.57
C ARG A 428 -25.00 -7.27 15.35
N ALA A 429 -23.87 -7.05 14.70
CA ALA A 429 -23.77 -6.16 13.55
C ALA A 429 -24.57 -6.72 12.37
N GLU A 430 -24.97 -5.84 11.48
CA GLU A 430 -25.64 -6.24 10.25
C GLU A 430 -24.77 -7.22 9.45
N ASP A 431 -25.40 -8.30 9.00
CA ASP A 431 -24.81 -9.33 8.14
C ASP A 431 -24.10 -8.72 6.90
N ALA A 432 -24.55 -7.55 6.45
CA ALA A 432 -23.94 -6.79 5.36
C ALA A 432 -22.45 -6.47 5.58
N GLN A 433 -22.03 -6.07 6.79
CA GLN A 433 -20.64 -5.65 7.03
C GLN A 433 -19.70 -6.87 7.08
N LYS A 434 -20.15 -7.97 7.68
CA LYS A 434 -19.47 -9.28 7.67
C LYS A 434 -19.30 -9.79 6.24
N LYS A 435 -20.38 -9.75 5.45
CA LYS A 435 -20.35 -10.11 4.01
C LYS A 435 -19.39 -9.25 3.21
N ARG A 436 -19.36 -7.94 3.48
CA ARG A 436 -18.43 -7.00 2.83
C ARG A 436 -16.97 -7.36 3.08
N MET A 437 -16.59 -7.68 4.32
CA MET A 437 -15.21 -8.07 4.63
C MET A 437 -14.83 -9.40 3.96
N CYS A 438 -15.72 -10.41 4.02
CA CYS A 438 -15.54 -11.67 3.30
C CYS A 438 -15.37 -11.46 1.79
N TYR A 439 -16.14 -10.54 1.20
CA TYR A 439 -16.04 -10.18 -0.21
C TYR A 439 -14.68 -9.55 -0.54
N ILE A 440 -14.17 -8.62 0.29
CA ILE A 440 -12.85 -8.02 0.06
C ILE A 440 -11.74 -9.08 0.12
N LEU A 441 -11.79 -9.99 1.10
CA LEU A 441 -10.85 -11.11 1.21
C LEU A 441 -10.93 -12.04 0.00
N MET A 442 -12.14 -12.31 -0.50
CA MET A 442 -12.36 -13.07 -1.74
C MET A 442 -11.72 -12.36 -2.94
N GLN A 443 -11.87 -11.03 -3.08
CA GLN A 443 -11.25 -10.28 -4.17
C GLN A 443 -9.72 -10.36 -4.14
N VAL A 444 -9.12 -10.21 -2.96
CA VAL A 444 -7.67 -10.41 -2.78
C VAL A 444 -7.24 -11.80 -3.20
N LEU A 445 -8.01 -12.84 -2.86
CA LEU A 445 -7.69 -14.20 -3.27
C LEU A 445 -7.80 -14.41 -4.78
N LYS A 446 -8.82 -13.85 -5.44
CA LYS A 446 -8.93 -13.85 -6.91
C LYS A 446 -7.74 -13.18 -7.58
N ARG A 447 -7.24 -12.06 -7.02
CA ARG A 447 -6.02 -11.40 -7.52
C ARG A 447 -4.80 -12.30 -7.39
N ILE A 448 -4.64 -13.02 -6.28
CA ILE A 448 -3.53 -13.99 -6.12
C ILE A 448 -3.67 -15.12 -7.13
N GLU A 449 -4.86 -15.69 -7.27
CA GLU A 449 -5.17 -16.79 -8.19
C GLU A 449 -4.80 -16.43 -9.64
N HIS A 450 -5.17 -15.22 -10.06
CA HIS A 450 -4.87 -14.68 -11.38
C HIS A 450 -3.36 -14.67 -11.70
N HIS A 451 -2.53 -14.51 -10.68
CA HIS A 451 -1.07 -14.49 -10.82
C HIS A 451 -0.40 -15.85 -10.57
N LEU A 452 -1.14 -16.94 -10.36
CA LEU A 452 -0.56 -18.28 -10.15
C LEU A 452 0.20 -18.81 -11.38
N VAL A 453 -0.02 -18.24 -12.56
CA VAL A 453 0.76 -18.56 -13.76
C VAL A 453 2.25 -18.21 -13.60
N TYR A 454 2.60 -17.32 -12.68
CA TYR A 454 3.98 -16.99 -12.36
C TYR A 454 4.58 -18.03 -11.39
N PRO A 455 5.66 -18.75 -11.76
CA PRO A 455 6.24 -19.79 -10.91
C PRO A 455 6.68 -19.32 -9.51
N SER A 456 7.09 -18.06 -9.38
CA SER A 456 7.50 -17.44 -8.12
C SER A 456 6.34 -17.29 -7.14
N ILE A 457 5.14 -16.98 -7.66
CA ILE A 457 3.90 -16.83 -6.89
C ILE A 457 3.30 -18.18 -6.59
N LEU A 458 3.22 -19.05 -7.60
CA LEU A 458 2.75 -20.43 -7.48
C LEU A 458 3.41 -21.18 -6.31
N GLN A 459 4.74 -21.08 -6.21
CA GLN A 459 5.50 -21.74 -5.14
C GLN A 459 5.16 -21.21 -3.75
N ARG A 460 5.04 -19.88 -3.61
CA ARG A 460 4.69 -19.23 -2.34
C ARG A 460 3.27 -19.57 -1.93
N PHE A 461 2.33 -19.52 -2.86
CA PHE A 461 0.94 -19.89 -2.62
C PHE A 461 0.82 -21.35 -2.17
N VAL A 462 1.42 -22.30 -2.90
CA VAL A 462 1.42 -23.73 -2.52
C VAL A 462 2.02 -23.93 -1.12
N SER A 463 3.11 -23.22 -0.81
CA SER A 463 3.71 -23.27 0.53
C SER A 463 2.75 -22.73 1.60
N ALA A 464 2.08 -21.60 1.34
CA ALA A 464 1.14 -21.00 2.27
C ALA A 464 -0.12 -21.86 2.46
N THR A 465 -0.63 -22.48 1.39
CA THR A 465 -1.72 -23.47 1.46
C THR A 465 -1.35 -24.63 2.35
N LYS A 466 -0.17 -25.21 2.14
CA LYS A 466 0.33 -26.29 2.99
C LYS A 466 0.38 -25.88 4.46
N THR A 467 0.89 -24.68 4.76
CA THR A 467 0.90 -24.17 6.14
C THR A 467 -0.51 -24.00 6.72
N VAL A 468 -1.48 -23.51 5.95
CA VAL A 468 -2.88 -23.40 6.41
C VAL A 468 -3.47 -24.76 6.74
N GLU A 469 -3.21 -25.78 5.92
CA GLU A 469 -3.68 -27.15 6.14
C GLU A 469 -3.01 -27.81 7.34
N GLU A 470 -1.68 -27.70 7.47
CA GLU A 470 -0.91 -28.29 8.58
C GLU A 470 -1.22 -27.64 9.93
N THR A 471 -1.61 -26.36 9.94
CA THR A 471 -1.93 -25.62 11.18
C THR A 471 -3.40 -25.74 11.59
N GLY A 472 -4.23 -26.49 10.87
CA GLY A 472 -5.64 -26.67 11.20
C GLY A 472 -6.52 -25.43 10.92
N LEU A 473 -5.96 -24.38 10.29
CA LEU A 473 -6.64 -23.10 10.12
C LEU A 473 -7.84 -23.22 9.17
N SER A 474 -7.74 -24.08 8.15
CA SER A 474 -8.86 -24.30 7.23
C SER A 474 -10.02 -25.03 7.91
N GLN A 475 -9.74 -25.98 8.80
CA GLN A 475 -10.72 -26.72 9.58
C GLN A 475 -11.38 -25.86 10.65
N ALA A 476 -10.62 -24.96 11.28
CA ALA A 476 -11.11 -24.04 12.31
C ALA A 476 -12.18 -23.05 11.79
N LEU A 477 -12.22 -22.77 10.49
CA LEU A 477 -13.33 -22.04 9.88
C LEU A 477 -14.57 -22.95 9.81
N ASN A 478 -15.50 -22.81 10.76
CA ASN A 478 -16.79 -23.49 10.73
C ASN A 478 -17.88 -22.54 11.25
N PRO A 479 -18.89 -22.16 10.44
CA PRO A 479 -19.11 -22.58 9.04
C PRO A 479 -18.08 -22.03 8.06
N LYS A 480 -18.00 -22.62 6.86
CA LYS A 480 -17.17 -22.09 5.76
C LYS A 480 -17.77 -20.76 5.26
N PRO A 481 -16.98 -19.67 5.15
CA PRO A 481 -17.52 -18.41 4.65
C PRO A 481 -17.96 -18.53 3.18
N GLU A 482 -19.22 -18.24 2.90
CA GLU A 482 -19.91 -18.48 1.62
C GLU A 482 -19.16 -17.92 0.40
N TYR A 483 -18.69 -16.67 0.46
CA TYR A 483 -18.01 -16.03 -0.68
C TYR A 483 -16.54 -16.42 -0.82
N PHE A 484 -15.84 -16.62 0.31
CA PHE A 484 -14.40 -16.84 0.31
C PHE A 484 -14.03 -18.29 -0.02
N TRP A 485 -14.79 -19.25 0.51
CA TRP A 485 -14.44 -20.66 0.47
C TRP A 485 -14.42 -21.26 -0.95
N PRO A 486 -15.40 -20.98 -1.84
CA PRO A 486 -15.37 -21.50 -3.21
C PRO A 486 -14.13 -21.04 -3.99
N VAL A 487 -13.76 -19.75 -3.85
CA VAL A 487 -12.58 -19.18 -4.50
C VAL A 487 -11.28 -19.79 -3.93
N TRP A 488 -11.26 -20.09 -2.64
CA TRP A 488 -10.12 -20.80 -2.03
C TRP A 488 -9.90 -22.20 -2.59
N GLU A 489 -10.96 -23.00 -2.72
CA GLU A 489 -10.83 -24.34 -3.30
C GLU A 489 -10.49 -24.29 -4.80
N GLN A 490 -11.05 -23.33 -5.56
CA GLN A 490 -10.67 -23.08 -6.96
C GLN A 490 -9.18 -22.73 -7.08
N ALA A 491 -8.70 -21.75 -6.31
CA ALA A 491 -7.31 -21.33 -6.33
C ALA A 491 -6.35 -22.47 -5.94
N LYS A 492 -6.73 -23.31 -4.98
CA LYS A 492 -5.97 -24.53 -4.61
C LYS A 492 -5.92 -25.53 -5.75
N ALA A 493 -7.05 -25.84 -6.38
CA ALA A 493 -7.11 -26.78 -7.50
C ALA A 493 -6.23 -26.32 -8.67
N LYS A 494 -6.36 -25.04 -9.06
CA LYS A 494 -5.54 -24.41 -10.08
C LYS A 494 -4.05 -24.41 -9.73
N ALA A 495 -3.70 -24.08 -8.49
CA ALA A 495 -2.30 -24.14 -8.04
C ALA A 495 -1.72 -25.55 -8.12
N LYS A 496 -2.51 -26.59 -7.80
CA LYS A 496 -2.09 -27.99 -7.91
C LYS A 496 -1.83 -28.40 -9.36
N GLU A 497 -2.71 -28.01 -10.28
CA GLU A 497 -2.55 -28.27 -11.72
C GLU A 497 -1.29 -27.57 -12.27
N LEU A 498 -1.19 -26.25 -12.07
CA LEU A 498 -0.03 -25.46 -12.53
C LEU A 498 1.28 -25.97 -11.92
N ARG A 499 1.25 -26.42 -10.66
CA ARG A 499 2.42 -27.01 -10.00
C ARG A 499 2.86 -28.29 -10.69
N THR A 500 1.92 -29.12 -11.11
CA THR A 500 2.19 -30.37 -11.84
C THR A 500 2.85 -30.07 -13.18
N LEU A 501 2.29 -29.13 -13.96
CA LEU A 501 2.87 -28.65 -15.22
C LEU A 501 4.27 -28.08 -15.01
N PHE A 502 4.47 -27.27 -13.96
CA PHE A 502 5.76 -26.65 -13.68
C PHE A 502 6.84 -27.67 -13.31
N VAL A 503 6.48 -28.71 -12.55
CA VAL A 503 7.40 -29.80 -12.21
C VAL A 503 7.80 -30.58 -13.46
N ARG A 504 6.85 -30.89 -14.35
CA ARG A 504 7.11 -31.54 -15.65
C ARG A 504 8.02 -30.68 -16.51
N TYR A 505 7.71 -29.40 -16.67
CA TYR A 505 8.52 -28.44 -17.43
C TYR A 505 9.98 -28.38 -16.92
N ARG A 506 10.18 -28.38 -15.60
CA ARG A 506 11.54 -28.45 -15.02
C ARG A 506 12.24 -29.79 -15.27
N ALA A 507 11.49 -30.88 -15.42
CA ALA A 507 12.05 -32.20 -15.70
C ALA A 507 12.56 -32.31 -17.15
N GLU A 508 11.97 -31.61 -18.11
CA GLU A 508 12.28 -31.63 -19.55
C GLU A 508 13.61 -30.96 -19.95
N LYS A 509 14.66 -31.04 -19.12
CA LYS A 509 16.02 -30.54 -19.43
C LYS A 509 16.16 -29.04 -19.76
N VAL A 510 15.15 -28.22 -19.50
CA VAL A 510 15.24 -26.76 -19.72
C VAL A 510 16.18 -26.09 -18.71
N PHE A 511 17.30 -25.53 -19.20
CA PHE A 511 18.25 -24.75 -18.41
C PHE A 511 17.90 -23.26 -18.44
N PHE A 512 17.70 -22.67 -17.26
CA PHE A 512 17.26 -21.28 -17.12
C PHE A 512 18.41 -20.28 -16.86
N CYS A 513 19.66 -20.71 -17.03
CA CYS A 513 20.80 -19.82 -16.81
C CYS A 513 20.91 -18.84 -17.99
N ASP A 514 20.93 -17.55 -17.71
CA ASP A 514 21.07 -16.50 -18.72
C ASP A 514 22.50 -16.40 -19.27
N ASN A 515 23.49 -16.87 -18.51
CA ASN A 515 24.85 -17.03 -19.04
C ASN A 515 24.83 -18.03 -20.20
N GLU A 516 25.11 -17.57 -21.42
CA GLU A 516 25.20 -18.42 -22.62
C GLU A 516 26.32 -19.43 -22.51
N MET A 517 27.45 -19.04 -21.91
CA MET A 517 28.61 -19.90 -21.66
C MET A 517 28.46 -20.75 -20.38
N CYS A 518 27.22 -21.04 -19.97
CA CYS A 518 26.97 -21.84 -18.78
C CYS A 518 27.35 -23.31 -19.07
N PRO A 519 28.33 -23.90 -18.37
CA PRO A 519 28.79 -25.27 -18.64
C PRO A 519 27.69 -26.32 -18.41
N LEU A 520 26.64 -25.97 -17.66
CA LEU A 520 25.49 -26.84 -17.46
C LEU A 520 24.58 -26.91 -18.69
N LYS A 521 24.70 -26.02 -19.68
CA LYS A 521 23.90 -26.07 -20.91
C LYS A 521 24.39 -27.18 -21.86
N ASP A 522 25.70 -27.39 -21.93
CA ASP A 522 26.32 -28.33 -22.88
C ASP A 522 26.57 -29.72 -22.30
N THR A 523 26.61 -29.83 -20.98
CA THR A 523 26.88 -31.11 -20.33
C THR A 523 25.60 -31.91 -20.16
N ASP A 524 25.63 -33.18 -20.59
CA ASP A 524 24.61 -34.20 -20.28
C ASP A 524 24.65 -34.60 -18.77
N TYR A 525 25.11 -33.68 -17.92
CA TYR A 525 25.51 -33.89 -16.55
C TYR A 525 24.37 -34.56 -15.79
N LYS A 526 24.64 -35.78 -15.30
CA LYS A 526 23.71 -36.57 -14.51
C LYS A 526 23.28 -35.73 -13.31
N ARG A 527 22.01 -35.32 -13.33
CA ARG A 527 21.33 -34.40 -12.42
C ARG A 527 21.18 -34.98 -11.02
N SER A 528 22.27 -35.18 -10.29
CA SER A 528 22.17 -35.62 -8.88
C SER A 528 21.58 -34.52 -7.98
N THR A 529 21.68 -33.24 -8.37
CA THR A 529 21.14 -32.12 -7.59
C THR A 529 20.33 -31.16 -8.45
N LYS A 530 19.14 -30.77 -7.97
CA LYS A 530 18.31 -29.74 -8.61
C LYS A 530 19.01 -28.39 -8.46
N PRO A 531 19.44 -27.72 -9.53
CA PRO A 531 20.16 -26.45 -9.41
C PRO A 531 19.24 -25.39 -8.79
N ARG A 532 19.75 -24.69 -7.77
CA ARG A 532 19.10 -23.51 -7.20
C ARG A 532 19.42 -22.33 -8.12
N TYR A 533 18.40 -21.78 -8.77
CA TYR A 533 18.56 -20.58 -9.58
C TYR A 533 18.57 -19.34 -8.68
N LEU A 534 19.55 -18.48 -8.92
CA LEU A 534 19.71 -17.15 -8.35
C LEU A 534 19.15 -16.12 -9.34
N ARG A 535 18.68 -14.99 -8.84
CA ARG A 535 18.27 -13.85 -9.67
C ARG A 535 19.25 -12.69 -9.49
N CYS A 536 19.41 -11.87 -10.52
CA CYS A 536 20.11 -10.60 -10.38
C CYS A 536 19.41 -9.73 -9.33
N SER A 537 20.13 -9.24 -8.31
CA SER A 537 19.54 -8.45 -7.24
C SER A 537 19.02 -7.07 -7.70
N ALA A 538 19.58 -6.55 -8.79
CA ALA A 538 19.21 -5.24 -9.32
C ALA A 538 17.94 -5.29 -10.20
N CYS A 539 17.94 -6.11 -11.25
CA CYS A 539 16.82 -6.17 -12.20
C CYS A 539 15.81 -7.28 -11.90
N THR A 540 16.20 -8.30 -11.13
CA THR A 540 15.42 -9.52 -10.80
C THR A 540 14.96 -10.38 -11.99
N SER A 541 15.17 -9.93 -13.22
CA SER A 541 14.79 -10.62 -14.46
C SER A 541 15.80 -11.71 -14.87
N ALA A 542 17.11 -11.41 -14.80
CA ALA A 542 18.15 -12.38 -15.15
C ALA A 542 18.31 -13.47 -14.08
N MET A 543 18.47 -14.71 -14.54
CA MET A 543 18.61 -15.91 -13.71
C MET A 543 19.94 -16.63 -13.95
N TYR A 544 20.56 -17.09 -12.88
CA TYR A 544 21.85 -17.78 -12.93
C TYR A 544 21.83 -19.04 -12.08
N CYS A 545 22.44 -20.12 -12.55
CA CYS A 545 22.58 -21.34 -11.74
C CYS A 545 23.62 -21.18 -10.61
N SER A 546 24.46 -20.14 -10.65
CA SER A 546 25.50 -19.85 -9.67
C SER A 546 25.92 -18.38 -9.74
N HIS A 547 26.54 -17.86 -8.66
CA HIS A 547 27.14 -16.52 -8.67
C HIS A 547 28.23 -16.38 -9.74
N ARG A 548 28.98 -17.46 -10.01
CA ARG A 548 30.01 -17.49 -11.06
C ARG A 548 29.42 -17.19 -12.43
N CYS A 549 28.29 -17.82 -12.78
CA CYS A 549 27.60 -17.54 -14.04
C CYS A 549 27.09 -16.10 -14.12
N GLY A 550 26.57 -15.54 -13.02
CA GLY A 550 26.17 -14.14 -12.97
C GLY A 550 27.32 -13.16 -13.20
N ARG A 551 28.49 -13.42 -12.60
CA ARG A 551 29.69 -12.59 -12.82
C ARG A 551 30.21 -12.68 -14.26
N GLN A 552 30.19 -13.87 -14.85
CA GLN A 552 30.63 -14.08 -16.23
C GLN A 552 29.71 -13.38 -17.23
N ASP A 553 28.40 -13.44 -17.00
CA ASP A 553 27.39 -12.79 -17.86
C ASP A 553 27.30 -11.26 -17.63
N TRP A 554 27.84 -10.73 -16.52
CA TRP A 554 27.67 -9.33 -16.13
C TRP A 554 28.02 -8.33 -17.24
N LYS A 555 29.13 -8.52 -17.94
CA LYS A 555 29.55 -7.60 -19.03
C LYS A 555 28.48 -7.44 -20.11
N ARG A 556 27.73 -8.49 -20.39
CA ARG A 556 26.63 -8.48 -21.36
C ARG A 556 25.31 -8.06 -20.71
N HIS A 557 25.03 -8.55 -19.51
CA HIS A 557 23.80 -8.25 -18.80
C HIS A 557 23.70 -6.78 -18.37
N GLN A 558 24.83 -6.12 -18.11
CA GLN A 558 24.91 -4.78 -17.53
C GLN A 558 24.04 -3.77 -18.27
N GLU A 559 24.09 -3.73 -19.60
CA GLU A 559 23.28 -2.78 -20.40
C GLU A 559 21.78 -3.01 -20.22
N THR A 560 21.33 -4.27 -20.27
CA THR A 560 19.94 -4.65 -20.03
C THR A 560 19.54 -4.38 -18.58
N CYS A 561 20.44 -4.64 -17.63
CA CYS A 561 20.25 -4.38 -16.21
C CYS A 561 20.04 -2.89 -15.94
N LEU A 562 20.87 -2.03 -16.54
CA LEU A 562 20.78 -0.57 -16.43
C LEU A 562 19.48 -0.02 -17.02
N LYS A 563 18.86 -0.74 -17.99
CA LYS A 563 17.53 -0.39 -18.51
C LYS A 563 16.40 -0.89 -17.60
N ILE A 564 16.47 -2.13 -17.12
CA ILE A 564 15.38 -2.77 -16.36
C ILE A 564 15.37 -2.36 -14.89
N ALA A 565 16.53 -2.20 -14.25
CA ALA A 565 16.61 -1.89 -12.82
C ALA A 565 15.98 -0.53 -12.45
N PRO A 566 16.12 0.56 -13.23
CA PRO A 566 15.38 1.79 -12.98
C PRO A 566 13.87 1.63 -13.14
N LEU A 567 13.41 0.87 -14.16
CA LEU A 567 11.98 0.55 -14.31
C LEU A 567 11.46 -0.16 -13.07
N TRP A 568 12.21 -1.14 -12.58
CA TRP A 568 11.92 -1.89 -11.35
C TRP A 568 11.85 -0.99 -10.10
N LYS A 569 12.82 -0.09 -9.94
CA LYS A 569 12.87 0.88 -8.83
C LYS A 569 11.76 1.93 -8.92
N GLY A 570 11.31 2.25 -10.13
CA GLY A 570 10.19 3.15 -10.40
C GLY A 570 8.81 2.45 -10.35
N GLY A 571 8.73 1.19 -9.92
CA GLY A 571 7.48 0.44 -9.81
C GLY A 571 6.86 0.04 -11.16
N ARG A 572 7.59 0.19 -12.27
CA ARG A 572 7.10 -0.20 -13.59
C ARG A 572 7.18 -1.72 -13.78
N PRO A 573 6.27 -2.31 -14.59
CA PRO A 573 6.34 -3.70 -14.99
C PRO A 573 7.72 -4.07 -15.54
N ILE A 574 8.28 -5.18 -15.08
CA ILE A 574 9.50 -5.76 -15.66
C ILE A 574 9.12 -6.91 -16.60
N PRO A 575 9.85 -7.08 -17.72
CA PRO A 575 9.63 -8.21 -18.61
C PRO A 575 9.75 -9.55 -17.87
N PRO A 576 8.90 -10.54 -18.17
CA PRO A 576 9.00 -11.88 -17.61
C PRO A 576 10.37 -12.48 -17.94
N SER A 577 10.92 -13.22 -17.00
CA SER A 577 12.15 -13.97 -17.20
C SER A 577 11.95 -15.11 -18.22
N LYS A 578 13.04 -15.63 -18.80
CA LYS A 578 12.98 -16.77 -19.73
C LYS A 578 12.28 -18.01 -19.14
N MET A 579 12.42 -18.24 -17.82
CA MET A 579 11.72 -19.32 -17.12
C MET A 579 10.22 -19.09 -17.11
N GLU A 580 9.79 -17.85 -16.84
CA GLU A 580 8.38 -17.47 -16.86
C GLU A 580 7.81 -17.62 -18.28
N ILE A 581 8.47 -17.07 -19.30
CA ILE A 581 8.03 -17.18 -20.71
C ILE A 581 7.91 -18.65 -21.15
N GLY A 582 8.91 -19.48 -20.87
CA GLY A 582 8.81 -20.88 -21.28
C GLY A 582 7.76 -21.67 -20.47
N PHE A 583 7.53 -21.32 -19.19
CA PHE A 583 6.45 -21.94 -18.43
C PHE A 583 5.07 -21.50 -18.93
N PHE A 584 4.91 -20.22 -19.26
CA PHE A 584 3.74 -19.65 -19.92
C PHE A 584 3.39 -20.40 -21.20
N GLN A 585 4.38 -20.71 -22.04
CA GLN A 585 4.19 -21.52 -23.25
C GLN A 585 3.73 -22.94 -22.92
N VAL A 586 4.26 -23.57 -21.87
CA VAL A 586 3.81 -24.92 -21.45
C VAL A 586 2.35 -24.90 -20.99
N VAL A 587 1.95 -23.89 -20.21
CA VAL A 587 0.55 -23.73 -19.78
C VAL A 587 -0.38 -23.60 -20.98
N ILE A 588 -0.03 -22.73 -21.93
CA ILE A 588 -0.85 -22.53 -23.14
C ILE A 588 -0.88 -23.78 -24.02
N ARG A 589 0.25 -24.45 -24.27
CA ARG A 589 0.26 -25.69 -25.05
C ARG A 589 -0.60 -26.76 -24.41
N ASN A 590 -0.47 -26.96 -23.09
CA ASN A 590 -1.28 -27.95 -22.37
C ASN A 590 -2.77 -27.65 -22.51
N HIS A 591 -3.16 -26.37 -22.38
CA HIS A 591 -4.55 -25.98 -22.56
C HIS A 591 -5.02 -26.15 -24.02
N ALA A 592 -4.24 -25.69 -24.99
CA ALA A 592 -4.56 -25.86 -26.41
C ALA A 592 -4.73 -27.34 -26.79
N THR A 593 -3.90 -28.23 -26.22
CA THR A 593 -4.04 -29.68 -26.40
C THR A 593 -5.33 -30.21 -25.78
N ASN A 594 -5.66 -29.79 -24.56
CA ASN A 594 -6.89 -30.23 -23.87
C ASN A 594 -8.17 -29.73 -24.54
N HIS A 595 -8.10 -28.60 -25.25
CA HIS A 595 -9.23 -27.96 -25.94
C HIS A 595 -9.10 -28.01 -27.48
N ALA A 596 -8.31 -28.94 -28.00
CA ALA A 596 -7.99 -29.04 -29.43
C ALA A 596 -9.26 -29.15 -30.31
N GLU A 597 -10.22 -30.00 -29.92
CA GLU A 597 -11.49 -30.19 -30.65
C GLU A 597 -12.34 -28.91 -30.70
N GLU A 598 -12.44 -28.20 -29.57
CA GLU A 598 -13.20 -26.95 -29.46
C GLU A 598 -12.56 -25.85 -30.31
N ILE A 599 -11.22 -25.72 -30.24
CA ILE A 599 -10.46 -24.78 -31.06
C ILE A 599 -10.64 -25.07 -32.55
N ARG A 600 -10.57 -26.34 -32.98
CA ARG A 600 -10.81 -26.72 -34.38
C ARG A 600 -12.22 -26.37 -34.84
N LYS A 601 -13.22 -26.63 -34.00
CA LYS A 601 -14.62 -26.32 -34.32
C LYS A 601 -14.83 -24.83 -34.50
N GLU A 602 -14.27 -24.01 -33.60
CA GLU A 602 -14.35 -22.55 -33.73
C GLU A 602 -13.55 -22.05 -34.95
N LEU A 603 -12.34 -22.59 -35.21
CA LEU A 603 -11.54 -22.22 -36.38
C LEU A 603 -12.27 -22.49 -37.69
N ALA A 604 -12.94 -23.64 -37.79
CA ALA A 604 -13.74 -24.01 -38.96
C ALA A 604 -14.96 -23.10 -39.17
N SER A 605 -15.44 -22.44 -38.12
CA SER A 605 -16.56 -21.50 -38.21
C SER A 605 -16.15 -20.12 -38.76
N VAL A 606 -14.87 -19.77 -38.70
CA VAL A 606 -14.34 -18.51 -39.21
C VAL A 606 -14.11 -18.64 -40.71
N ARG A 607 -14.79 -17.82 -41.52
CA ARG A 607 -14.56 -17.76 -42.97
C ARG A 607 -13.24 -17.06 -43.24
N ILE A 608 -12.22 -17.83 -43.61
CA ILE A 608 -10.90 -17.31 -43.93
C ILE A 608 -10.85 -17.00 -45.43
N SER A 609 -10.49 -15.76 -45.78
CA SER A 609 -10.04 -15.47 -47.15
C SER A 609 -8.63 -16.05 -47.29
N GLU A 610 -8.47 -17.15 -48.01
CA GLU A 610 -7.16 -17.83 -48.20
C GLU A 610 -6.07 -16.90 -48.77
N ASN A 611 -6.47 -15.77 -49.39
CA ASN A 611 -5.56 -14.82 -50.03
C ASN A 611 -5.24 -13.56 -49.19
N ASP A 612 -5.87 -13.36 -48.03
CA ASP A 612 -5.57 -12.20 -47.17
C ASP A 612 -4.97 -12.65 -45.84
N ILE A 613 -3.64 -12.49 -45.70
CA ILE A 613 -2.91 -12.77 -44.46
C ILE A 613 -3.51 -12.03 -43.26
N ARG A 614 -4.18 -10.89 -43.49
CA ARG A 614 -4.82 -10.09 -42.43
C ARG A 614 -6.07 -10.74 -41.86
N GLU A 615 -6.66 -11.68 -42.58
CA GLU A 615 -7.84 -12.45 -42.14
C GLU A 615 -7.47 -13.82 -41.55
N ARG A 616 -6.16 -14.13 -41.41
CA ARG A 616 -5.71 -15.37 -40.79
C ARG A 616 -6.20 -15.43 -39.33
N PRO A 617 -6.82 -16.53 -38.89
CA PRO A 617 -7.29 -16.66 -37.52
C PRO A 617 -6.13 -16.84 -36.55
N VAL A 618 -6.24 -16.21 -35.39
CA VAL A 618 -5.31 -16.26 -34.27
C VAL A 618 -6.08 -16.70 -33.04
N VAL A 619 -5.59 -17.75 -32.38
CA VAL A 619 -6.13 -18.19 -31.08
C VAL A 619 -5.55 -17.28 -30.01
N MET A 620 -6.43 -16.53 -29.35
CA MET A 620 -6.07 -15.55 -28.36
C MET A 620 -6.41 -16.04 -26.96
N TYR A 621 -5.42 -16.14 -26.08
CA TYR A 621 -5.61 -16.42 -24.66
C TYR A 621 -5.51 -15.13 -23.86
N ASN A 622 -6.52 -14.81 -23.05
CA ASN A 622 -6.51 -13.61 -22.21
C ASN A 622 -6.40 -13.95 -20.72
N MET A 623 -5.19 -14.22 -20.24
CA MET A 623 -4.92 -14.39 -18.81
C MET A 623 -4.68 -13.06 -18.10
N GLY A 624 -4.90 -11.91 -18.74
CA GLY A 624 -4.72 -10.59 -18.12
C GLY A 624 -5.99 -10.04 -17.45
N SER A 625 -7.15 -10.66 -17.66
CA SER A 625 -8.41 -10.23 -17.04
C SER A 625 -8.68 -10.94 -15.71
N VAL A 626 -8.90 -10.18 -14.65
CA VAL A 626 -9.28 -10.73 -13.33
C VAL A 626 -10.73 -11.23 -13.31
N GLU A 627 -11.56 -10.76 -14.24
CA GLU A 627 -12.94 -11.20 -14.37
C GLU A 627 -13.06 -12.58 -15.02
N GLN A 628 -12.02 -13.01 -15.74
CA GLN A 628 -11.92 -14.33 -16.38
C GLN A 628 -10.70 -15.08 -15.80
N PRO A 629 -10.82 -15.61 -14.57
CA PRO A 629 -9.72 -16.31 -13.92
C PRO A 629 -9.37 -17.63 -14.60
N ASP A 630 -10.33 -18.25 -15.28
CA ASP A 630 -10.12 -19.47 -16.04
C ASP A 630 -9.43 -19.17 -17.37
N LEU A 631 -8.61 -20.10 -17.82
CA LEU A 631 -7.90 -19.94 -19.09
C LEU A 631 -8.93 -20.11 -20.21
N THR A 632 -9.41 -18.99 -20.78
CA THR A 632 -10.30 -19.01 -21.93
C THR A 632 -9.54 -18.63 -23.19
N PHE A 633 -10.00 -19.13 -24.33
CA PHE A 633 -9.52 -18.71 -25.64
C PHE A 633 -10.65 -18.03 -26.43
N LYS A 634 -10.26 -17.17 -27.36
CA LYS A 634 -11.14 -16.68 -28.43
C LYS A 634 -10.38 -16.71 -29.75
N ILE A 635 -11.09 -16.81 -30.85
CA ILE A 635 -10.50 -16.70 -32.19
C ILE A 635 -10.73 -15.30 -32.71
N GLU A 636 -9.65 -14.64 -33.13
CA GLU A 636 -9.66 -13.30 -33.70
C GLU A 636 -8.93 -13.28 -35.03
N SER A 637 -9.24 -12.30 -35.88
CA SER A 637 -8.44 -12.08 -37.09
C SER A 637 -7.09 -11.45 -36.74
N TYR A 638 -6.07 -11.76 -37.54
CA TYR A 638 -4.76 -11.14 -37.41
C TYR A 638 -4.85 -9.60 -37.42
N ARG A 639 -5.71 -9.02 -38.28
CA ARG A 639 -6.00 -7.58 -38.33
C ARG A 639 -6.43 -7.02 -36.97
N ASN A 640 -7.35 -7.70 -36.28
CA ASN A 640 -7.83 -7.27 -34.96
C ASN A 640 -6.70 -7.39 -33.92
N ILE A 641 -5.93 -8.47 -33.99
CA ILE A 641 -4.82 -8.72 -33.05
C ILE A 641 -3.74 -7.65 -33.16
N ILE A 642 -3.27 -7.28 -34.36
CA ILE A 642 -2.23 -6.23 -34.51
C ILE A 642 -2.69 -4.83 -34.10
N SER A 643 -4.00 -4.61 -34.03
CA SER A 643 -4.58 -3.36 -33.51
C SER A 643 -4.64 -3.32 -31.97
N ASP A 644 -4.36 -4.45 -31.31
CA ASP A 644 -4.35 -4.53 -29.84
C ASP A 644 -3.12 -3.78 -29.29
N THR A 645 -3.39 -2.72 -28.52
CA THR A 645 -2.36 -1.83 -27.98
C THR A 645 -1.44 -2.51 -26.96
N ARG A 646 -1.73 -3.75 -26.56
CA ARG A 646 -0.89 -4.56 -25.66
C ARG A 646 0.26 -5.26 -26.40
N LEU A 647 0.21 -5.38 -27.73
CA LEU A 647 1.30 -5.97 -28.51
C LEU A 647 2.47 -5.02 -28.66
N SER A 648 3.68 -5.53 -28.48
CA SER A 648 4.89 -4.82 -28.85
C SER A 648 5.18 -4.97 -30.35
N VAL A 649 6.03 -4.09 -30.89
CA VAL A 649 6.55 -4.21 -32.27
C VAL A 649 7.21 -5.58 -32.51
N GLN A 650 7.84 -6.15 -31.47
CA GLN A 650 8.49 -7.46 -31.55
C GLN A 650 7.48 -8.61 -31.62
N ASP A 651 6.33 -8.48 -30.94
CA ASP A 651 5.25 -9.47 -31.01
C ASP A 651 4.61 -9.48 -32.40
N ILE A 652 4.40 -8.30 -32.99
CA ILE A 652 3.86 -8.14 -34.34
C ILE A 652 4.81 -8.80 -35.36
N ALA A 653 6.11 -8.48 -35.28
CA ALA A 653 7.11 -9.10 -36.15
C ALA A 653 7.18 -10.63 -35.99
N ALA A 654 7.02 -11.14 -34.76
CA ALA A 654 6.96 -12.58 -34.51
C ALA A 654 5.73 -13.23 -35.16
N LEU A 655 4.57 -12.57 -35.14
CA LEU A 655 3.38 -13.05 -35.84
C LEU A 655 3.56 -13.01 -37.38
N GLU A 656 4.17 -11.94 -37.91
CA GLU A 656 4.44 -11.78 -39.36
C GLU A 656 5.40 -12.85 -39.89
N SER A 657 6.40 -13.24 -39.10
CA SER A 657 7.41 -14.22 -39.51
C SER A 657 6.92 -15.68 -39.56
N SER A 658 5.67 -15.95 -39.15
CA SER A 658 5.12 -17.30 -39.06
C SER A 658 4.49 -17.77 -40.38
N ASP A 659 5.31 -18.09 -41.38
CA ASP A 659 4.86 -18.46 -42.74
C ASP A 659 4.21 -19.85 -42.86
N SER A 660 4.26 -20.69 -41.81
CA SER A 660 3.76 -22.06 -41.89
C SER A 660 2.22 -22.09 -41.83
N LEU A 661 1.57 -22.49 -42.93
CA LEU A 661 0.12 -22.70 -43.02
C LEU A 661 -0.36 -23.85 -42.12
N ASP A 662 0.50 -24.81 -41.80
CA ASP A 662 0.19 -25.98 -40.95
C ASP A 662 0.15 -25.67 -39.45
N ARG A 663 0.24 -24.40 -39.07
CA ARG A 663 0.31 -23.98 -37.67
C ARG A 663 -0.71 -22.89 -37.37
N VAL A 664 -1.33 -23.04 -36.21
CA VAL A 664 -2.24 -22.03 -35.66
C VAL A 664 -1.41 -21.04 -34.86
N MET A 665 -1.57 -19.75 -35.17
CA MET A 665 -0.94 -18.68 -34.41
C MET A 665 -1.66 -18.53 -33.08
N VAL A 666 -0.90 -18.51 -31.99
CA VAL A 666 -1.41 -18.35 -30.64
C VAL A 666 -0.82 -17.08 -30.04
N CYS A 667 -1.68 -16.19 -29.56
CA CYS A 667 -1.30 -14.98 -28.86
C CYS A 667 -1.83 -15.05 -27.42
N ALA A 668 -0.95 -15.03 -26.43
CA ALA A 668 -1.34 -15.14 -25.02
C ALA A 668 -0.95 -13.87 -24.24
N PHE A 669 -1.92 -13.30 -23.52
CA PHE A 669 -1.77 -12.12 -22.67
C PHE A 669 -1.69 -12.52 -21.20
N TYR A 670 -0.65 -12.11 -20.47
CA TYR A 670 -0.42 -12.43 -19.05
C TYR A 670 -0.49 -11.19 -18.17
N PRO A 671 -0.87 -11.26 -16.89
CA PRO A 671 -1.03 -10.09 -16.03
C PRO A 671 0.30 -9.35 -15.81
N ALA A 672 0.46 -8.09 -16.26
CA ALA A 672 1.76 -7.41 -16.25
C ALA A 672 1.96 -6.35 -15.14
N GLY A 673 0.91 -5.84 -14.52
CA GLY A 673 0.98 -4.56 -13.82
C GLY A 673 -0.09 -3.60 -14.32
N ARG A 674 -0.82 -2.90 -13.44
CA ARG A 674 -1.73 -1.81 -13.87
C ARG A 674 -1.00 -0.54 -14.32
N CYS A 675 0.33 -0.45 -14.19
CA CYS A 675 1.03 0.84 -14.17
C CYS A 675 1.33 1.47 -15.54
N ALA A 676 0.79 0.95 -16.64
CA ALA A 676 0.85 1.58 -17.97
C ALA A 676 -0.23 0.97 -18.88
N HIS A 677 -0.51 1.64 -20.00
CA HIS A 677 -1.42 1.20 -21.08
C HIS A 677 -1.14 -0.22 -21.65
N THR A 678 -0.07 -0.88 -21.20
CA THR A 678 0.26 -2.29 -21.45
C THR A 678 -0.16 -3.15 -20.25
N ALA A 679 -1.44 -3.50 -20.17
CA ALA A 679 -2.00 -4.30 -19.06
C ALA A 679 -1.56 -5.77 -19.08
N ALA A 680 -0.87 -6.23 -20.14
CA ALA A 680 -0.45 -7.61 -20.27
C ALA A 680 0.90 -7.79 -20.96
N TRP A 681 1.59 -8.88 -20.60
CA TRP A 681 2.72 -9.40 -21.36
C TRP A 681 2.20 -10.32 -22.45
N THR A 682 2.86 -10.33 -23.60
CA THR A 682 2.46 -11.18 -24.72
C THR A 682 3.42 -12.34 -24.90
N THR A 683 2.91 -13.49 -25.31
CA THR A 683 3.72 -14.53 -25.93
C THR A 683 3.04 -15.01 -27.20
N VAL A 684 3.78 -14.93 -28.30
CA VAL A 684 3.39 -15.46 -29.60
C VAL A 684 4.02 -16.84 -29.79
N MET A 685 3.23 -17.83 -30.18
CA MET A 685 3.75 -19.14 -30.55
C MET A 685 2.91 -19.79 -31.64
N SER A 686 3.54 -20.67 -32.41
CA SER A 686 2.88 -21.51 -33.41
C SER A 686 2.67 -22.91 -32.84
N ILE A 687 1.43 -23.34 -32.68
CA ILE A 687 1.12 -24.75 -32.35
C ILE A 687 0.85 -25.53 -33.64
N PRO A 688 1.22 -26.82 -33.72
CA PRO A 688 0.78 -27.68 -34.83
C PRO A 688 -0.74 -27.56 -34.98
N ASN A 689 -1.27 -27.56 -36.21
CA ASN A 689 -2.71 -27.61 -36.43
C ASN A 689 -3.27 -28.83 -35.65
N PRO A 690 -4.10 -28.60 -34.61
CA PRO A 690 -4.48 -29.66 -33.68
C PRO A 690 -5.20 -30.83 -34.34
#